data_AF-A0A5N7CHS0-F1
#
_entry.id   AF-A0A5N7CHS0-F1
#
_cell.length_a   1.000
_cell.length_b   1.000
_cell.length_c   1.000
_cell.angle_alpha   90.00
_cell.angle_beta   90.00
_cell.angle_gamma   90.00
#
_symmetry.space_group_name_H-M   'P 1'
#
loop_
_entity.id
_entity.type
_entity.pdbx_description
1 polymer ?
#
loop_
_entity_poly.entity_id
_entity_poly.type
_entity_poly.pdbx_seq_one_letter_code
_entity_poly.pdbx_strand_id
1 'polypeptide(L)'
;MGVTRRPPPAYTAPPDSTVHATSEIYRSISKTASDASQRNLETSFTIRPCSGQAWVVPAGHICRLTTPKGPQVGDLNIWNANNPRERLWAARTRQIHASHVSVGDRLWSNLPYIRPLVTITGDSLGGGQLHEVLDAEGKRTKGFGTTEWGGRVHDLLGTRCDPYVNLLMGGESFDFHCHSNLTRSILPFGLNELDVHDVLNVFQVTGLDEEGKYFMETSPAKPGEYFEFFAEVDVLCALSACPGGDLSNWGWEEKSEMGATTRPLGVEVYQLTDPKVLENWKEPETGMEQDRDSEKGAIVHESRQDDTRQPCDDIYNIRPWNNPLDRLPSAISTLGEADEDPGLRKPGDFKQPQKFGGRMLLWLAYQSVGVIYGDIGTSPLYVYSSTFSETPSRQDLIGVLSIIIWSLIMMVTVKYVLVILRADNDGEGGTFSTYSLLSRYMNITHRDPREASLVQMKRHSTNDLERTSRHVRHRIESSNLVKRLLKVMGVLAVTMVLADGLLTPAQSVLGAVQGIEVVAPNISKGTIIGVTDAILVLLFLIQPLGITKLTFAFAPIVIIWLGFNAVFGIYNLAKYDAGVFIAFNPGYAFEFLARHGEEGWRMLSGTLLAFTGVEALFADIGAFSRKAIQISWLGYTFPCLLLAYIGQAAYISVHPEAYSNPFFNAAPPGTVYPALVIAILAAVVASQAIITATFQIKVVHTSDIFHGQLYIPIANWLLMIGTILVASIYNNTTSLGNAYGVCVIFVTFFDTCMVALAAMFVWRISPFIVFLPWLIIACLDGAYLSSGLMKVPTGAWFTIVLATVLAILFLIWRFGKEQQWFAEAEDRFPTSHFVSKDPDGQIRLTDRFGGTPLSKSKGLGIFFDKAGETTPIVFSQFILKLTSMPAVIIFFHLRPIETPSVPAEGRYTVSRLAIPNCYRLVVRYGYNDEIITPNLANTITQQVRKYLSERVDDQVDSSMSTHDTTTNNSHPSSVEQSMTSAAAESTAAGKGQDNRPLAKLEDAYSHGVIYITGKEQMRVNRSKNYLRRIVLWIFLWIRENTRAKIASLGLETEKVIEVGFLKDI
;
A
#
# COMPACT_ATOMS: atom_id res chain seq x y z
N MET A 1 -6.26 -43.98 -15.68
CA MET A 1 -4.86 -43.60 -15.96
C MET A 1 -4.85 -42.87 -17.30
N GLY A 2 -5.02 -41.55 -17.26
CA GLY A 2 -4.96 -40.73 -18.47
C GLY A 2 -3.50 -40.52 -18.85
N VAL A 3 -3.18 -40.68 -20.14
CA VAL A 3 -1.86 -40.47 -20.73
C VAL A 3 -1.19 -39.24 -20.11
N THR A 4 -0.07 -39.44 -19.40
CA THR A 4 0.72 -38.37 -18.78
C THR A 4 1.28 -37.46 -19.87
N ARG A 5 0.50 -36.46 -20.26
CA ARG A 5 0.92 -35.45 -21.22
C ARG A 5 1.97 -34.58 -20.55
N ARG A 6 3.19 -34.54 -21.11
CA ARG A 6 4.22 -33.57 -20.71
C ARG A 6 3.61 -32.17 -20.74
N PRO A 7 3.68 -31.39 -19.64
CA PRO A 7 3.16 -30.03 -19.63
C PRO A 7 3.81 -29.20 -20.75
N PRO A 8 3.03 -28.41 -21.51
CA PRO A 8 3.61 -27.52 -22.51
C PRO A 8 4.39 -26.39 -21.83
N PRO A 9 5.39 -25.79 -22.51
CA PRO A 9 6.07 -24.58 -22.04
C PRO A 9 5.07 -23.45 -21.78
N ALA A 10 5.31 -22.65 -20.73
CA ALA A 10 4.42 -21.56 -20.33
C ALA A 10 4.41 -20.39 -21.34
N TYR A 11 5.52 -20.21 -22.06
CA TYR A 11 5.69 -19.20 -23.10
C TYR A 11 6.11 -19.91 -24.39
N THR A 12 5.27 -19.85 -25.41
CA THR A 12 5.60 -20.31 -26.75
C THR A 12 5.37 -19.16 -27.69
N ALA A 13 6.45 -18.61 -28.24
CA ALA A 13 6.36 -17.54 -29.22
C ALA A 13 5.74 -18.08 -30.54
N PRO A 14 4.78 -17.38 -31.14
CA PRO A 14 4.29 -17.67 -32.49
C PRO A 14 5.45 -17.68 -33.52
N PRO A 15 5.34 -18.42 -34.64
CA PRO A 15 6.39 -18.49 -35.66
C PRO A 15 6.79 -17.14 -36.27
N ASP A 16 5.86 -16.18 -36.26
CA ASP A 16 5.98 -14.81 -36.75
C ASP A 16 6.45 -13.82 -35.67
N SER A 17 6.76 -14.29 -34.45
CA SER A 17 7.19 -13.46 -33.34
C SER A 17 8.64 -12.99 -33.46
N THR A 18 8.91 -11.74 -33.05
CA THR A 18 10.25 -11.15 -32.97
C THR A 18 11.03 -11.54 -31.71
N VAL A 19 10.44 -12.41 -30.86
CA VAL A 19 11.02 -12.85 -29.58
C VAL A 19 12.40 -13.49 -29.75
N HIS A 20 12.59 -14.29 -30.81
CA HIS A 20 13.91 -14.77 -31.19
C HIS A 20 14.47 -13.91 -32.32
N ALA A 21 15.77 -13.64 -32.27
CA ALA A 21 16.48 -12.85 -33.27
C ALA A 21 16.83 -13.69 -34.50
N THR A 22 15.82 -14.27 -35.16
CA THR A 22 16.01 -15.19 -36.29
C THR A 22 15.99 -14.53 -37.67
N SER A 23 15.76 -13.22 -37.73
CA SER A 23 15.71 -12.45 -38.97
C SER A 23 17.08 -12.36 -39.65
N GLU A 24 17.06 -12.07 -40.95
CA GLU A 24 18.27 -12.02 -41.80
C GLU A 24 19.31 -11.00 -41.30
N ILE A 25 18.85 -9.92 -40.64
CA ILE A 25 19.72 -8.88 -40.09
C ILE A 25 20.62 -9.38 -38.96
N TYR A 26 20.13 -10.21 -38.04
CA TYR A 26 20.99 -10.75 -36.99
C TYR A 26 21.94 -11.83 -37.51
N ARG A 27 21.57 -12.50 -38.62
CA ARG A 27 22.49 -13.40 -39.33
C ARG A 27 23.59 -12.63 -40.05
N SER A 28 23.30 -11.50 -40.69
CA SER A 28 24.34 -10.66 -41.31
C SER A 28 25.27 -10.05 -40.25
N ILE A 29 24.73 -9.58 -39.11
CA ILE A 29 25.52 -9.13 -37.96
C ILE A 29 26.43 -10.25 -37.46
N SER A 30 25.92 -11.47 -37.28
CA SER A 30 26.72 -12.61 -36.81
C SER A 30 27.83 -12.99 -37.80
N LYS A 31 27.57 -12.94 -39.12
CA LYS A 31 28.56 -13.22 -40.17
C LYS A 31 29.76 -12.27 -40.16
N THR A 32 29.59 -11.05 -39.68
CA THR A 32 30.70 -10.10 -39.56
C THR A 32 31.80 -10.59 -38.62
N ALA A 33 31.53 -11.57 -37.74
CA ALA A 33 32.54 -12.18 -36.86
C ALA A 33 33.64 -12.91 -37.65
N SER A 34 33.33 -13.39 -38.85
CA SER A 34 34.25 -14.15 -39.71
C SER A 34 35.17 -13.26 -40.57
N ASP A 35 34.92 -11.95 -40.62
CA ASP A 35 35.66 -10.99 -41.42
C ASP A 35 36.04 -9.76 -40.59
N ALA A 36 37.29 -9.72 -40.13
CA ALA A 36 37.80 -8.63 -39.30
C ALA A 36 37.75 -7.26 -39.99
N SER A 37 37.65 -7.18 -41.33
CA SER A 37 37.53 -5.89 -42.03
C SER A 37 36.14 -5.25 -41.87
N GLN A 38 35.15 -6.01 -41.42
CA GLN A 38 33.76 -5.55 -41.22
C GLN A 38 33.51 -4.97 -39.81
N ARG A 39 34.51 -5.01 -38.93
CA ARG A 39 34.41 -4.56 -37.54
C ARG A 39 35.59 -3.67 -37.18
N ASN A 40 35.31 -2.48 -36.69
CA ASN A 40 36.32 -1.59 -36.10
C ASN A 40 36.34 -1.79 -34.58
N LEU A 41 37.50 -2.12 -34.01
CA LEU A 41 37.65 -2.30 -32.56
C LEU A 41 37.74 -0.92 -31.87
N GLU A 42 36.76 -0.58 -31.05
CA GLU A 42 36.73 0.71 -30.33
C GLU A 42 37.39 0.62 -28.96
N THR A 43 37.11 -0.46 -28.21
CA THR A 43 37.59 -0.63 -26.83
C THR A 43 37.99 -2.08 -26.60
N SER A 44 39.14 -2.30 -25.96
CA SER A 44 39.58 -3.62 -25.53
C SER A 44 40.31 -3.54 -24.19
N PHE A 45 39.92 -4.39 -23.23
CA PHE A 45 40.60 -4.49 -21.93
C PHE A 45 40.40 -5.87 -21.31
N THR A 46 41.18 -6.17 -20.27
CA THR A 46 41.06 -7.40 -19.49
C THR A 46 40.66 -7.11 -18.04
N ILE A 47 39.65 -7.82 -17.55
CA ILE A 47 39.20 -7.78 -16.16
C ILE A 47 40.09 -8.73 -15.36
N ARG A 48 40.70 -8.20 -14.29
CA ARG A 48 41.59 -8.98 -13.42
C ARG A 48 40.80 -10.08 -12.69
N PRO A 49 41.41 -11.23 -12.37
CA PRO A 49 40.78 -12.25 -11.54
C PRO A 49 40.22 -11.66 -10.24
N CYS A 50 39.07 -12.15 -9.78
CA CYS A 50 38.41 -11.71 -8.55
C CYS A 50 38.11 -10.20 -8.48
N SER A 51 37.82 -9.58 -9.63
CA SER A 51 37.46 -8.17 -9.73
C SER A 51 36.36 -7.94 -10.76
N GLY A 52 35.76 -6.75 -10.76
CA GLY A 52 34.76 -6.35 -11.75
C GLY A 52 35.11 -5.02 -12.42
N GLN A 53 34.63 -4.84 -13.65
CA GLN A 53 34.75 -3.59 -14.39
C GLN A 53 33.46 -3.32 -15.15
N ALA A 54 33.06 -2.05 -15.24
CA ALA A 54 31.90 -1.61 -15.99
C ALA A 54 32.30 -0.71 -17.17
N TRP A 55 31.53 -0.76 -18.26
CA TRP A 55 31.78 -0.05 -19.51
C TRP A 55 30.47 0.14 -20.30
N VAL A 56 30.42 1.14 -21.17
CA VAL A 56 29.26 1.41 -22.03
C VAL A 56 29.46 0.77 -23.41
N VAL A 57 28.40 0.20 -23.97
CA VAL A 57 28.31 -0.32 -25.34
C VAL A 57 27.17 0.43 -26.03
N PRO A 58 27.47 1.26 -27.05
CA PRO A 58 26.43 1.99 -27.78
C PRO A 58 25.46 1.07 -28.54
N ALA A 59 24.23 1.52 -28.77
CA ALA A 59 23.28 0.82 -29.62
C ALA A 59 23.84 0.61 -31.03
N GLY A 60 23.71 -0.59 -31.58
CA GLY A 60 24.29 -0.93 -32.88
C GLY A 60 25.71 -1.51 -32.84
N HIS A 61 26.37 -1.49 -31.67
CA HIS A 61 27.70 -2.08 -31.48
C HIS A 61 27.63 -3.53 -31.02
N ILE A 62 28.76 -4.22 -31.13
CA ILE A 62 28.94 -5.61 -30.72
C ILE A 62 29.90 -5.65 -29.53
N CYS A 63 29.51 -6.33 -28.46
CA CYS A 63 30.38 -6.59 -27.31
C CYS A 63 30.71 -8.07 -27.24
N ARG A 64 32.00 -8.39 -27.18
CA ARG A 64 32.54 -9.74 -27.08
C ARG A 64 33.28 -9.91 -25.76
N LEU A 65 32.87 -10.93 -25.02
CA LEU A 65 33.51 -11.40 -23.79
C LEU A 65 34.40 -12.60 -24.15
N THR A 66 35.64 -12.64 -23.68
CA THR A 66 36.60 -13.70 -24.04
C THR A 66 37.31 -14.30 -22.83
N THR A 67 37.89 -15.48 -23.01
CA THR A 67 38.69 -16.20 -22.01
C THR A 67 40.17 -16.22 -22.40
N PRO A 68 40.92 -15.10 -22.30
CA PRO A 68 42.23 -14.95 -22.92
C PRO A 68 43.30 -15.91 -22.40
N LYS A 69 43.20 -16.36 -21.14
CA LYS A 69 44.22 -17.22 -20.50
C LYS A 69 43.70 -18.62 -20.14
N GLY A 70 42.52 -19.00 -20.60
CA GLY A 70 41.86 -20.26 -20.26
C GLY A 70 40.57 -20.09 -19.48
N PRO A 71 39.97 -21.19 -18.98
CA PRO A 71 38.62 -21.17 -18.43
C PRO A 71 38.50 -20.26 -17.21
N GLN A 72 37.47 -19.42 -17.25
CA GLN A 72 37.06 -18.51 -16.19
C GLN A 72 35.59 -18.19 -16.42
N VAL A 73 34.76 -18.33 -15.39
CA VAL A 73 33.35 -17.92 -15.46
C VAL A 73 33.19 -16.45 -15.09
N GLY A 74 32.17 -15.80 -15.63
CA GLY A 74 31.94 -14.38 -15.43
C GLY A 74 30.48 -14.03 -15.17
N ASP A 75 30.25 -13.15 -14.20
CA ASP A 75 28.92 -12.71 -13.81
C ASP A 75 28.62 -11.36 -14.48
N LEU A 76 27.70 -11.33 -15.44
CA LEU A 76 27.36 -10.16 -16.23
C LEU A 76 26.06 -9.48 -15.75
N ASN A 77 26.12 -8.18 -15.53
CA ASN A 77 24.95 -7.30 -15.41
C ASN A 77 24.89 -6.33 -16.58
N ILE A 78 23.67 -6.00 -17.00
CA ILE A 78 23.41 -5.10 -18.13
C ILE A 78 22.29 -4.14 -17.72
N TRP A 79 22.55 -2.84 -17.87
CA TRP A 79 21.59 -1.77 -17.71
C TRP A 79 21.45 -1.02 -19.04
N ASN A 80 20.34 -0.33 -19.24
CA ASN A 80 20.32 0.75 -20.22
C ASN A 80 21.26 1.87 -19.72
N ALA A 81 22.16 2.33 -20.59
CA ALA A 81 23.18 3.33 -20.23
C ALA A 81 22.56 4.67 -19.82
N ASN A 82 21.43 5.03 -20.41
CA ASN A 82 20.72 6.29 -20.19
C ASN A 82 19.63 6.16 -19.10
N ASN A 83 19.27 4.93 -18.73
CA ASN A 83 18.26 4.65 -17.71
C ASN A 83 18.61 3.40 -16.90
N PRO A 84 19.40 3.52 -15.82
CA PRO A 84 19.82 2.38 -15.01
C PRO A 84 18.70 1.64 -14.26
N ARG A 85 17.45 2.14 -14.30
CA ARG A 85 16.30 1.36 -13.83
C ARG A 85 15.87 0.29 -14.81
N GLU A 86 16.12 0.49 -16.10
CA GLU A 86 15.97 -0.51 -17.13
C GLU A 86 17.21 -1.40 -17.13
N ARG A 87 17.04 -2.67 -16.77
CA ARG A 87 18.14 -3.62 -16.59
C ARG A 87 17.74 -5.04 -16.91
N LEU A 88 18.73 -5.90 -17.12
CA LEU A 88 18.51 -7.30 -17.42
C LEU A 88 17.60 -7.96 -16.38
N TRP A 89 16.55 -8.61 -16.86
CA TRP A 89 15.65 -9.40 -16.06
C TRP A 89 15.85 -10.88 -16.35
N ALA A 90 16.82 -11.48 -15.66
CA ALA A 90 17.19 -12.88 -15.83
C ALA A 90 15.98 -13.84 -15.72
N ALA A 91 15.11 -13.63 -14.72
CA ALA A 91 13.93 -14.45 -14.50
C ALA A 91 12.94 -14.44 -15.69
N ARG A 92 12.74 -13.29 -16.33
CA ARG A 92 11.83 -13.17 -17.48
C ARG A 92 12.47 -13.68 -18.75
N THR A 93 13.75 -13.38 -18.96
CA THR A 93 14.55 -13.95 -20.04
C THR A 93 14.52 -15.47 -20.00
N ARG A 94 14.65 -16.06 -18.80
CA ARG A 94 14.53 -17.51 -18.56
C ARG A 94 13.15 -18.07 -18.91
N GLN A 95 12.09 -17.33 -18.61
CA GLN A 95 10.72 -17.75 -18.92
C GLN A 95 10.41 -17.70 -20.42
N ILE A 96 10.95 -16.70 -21.13
CA ILE A 96 10.74 -16.49 -22.56
C ILE A 96 11.59 -17.47 -23.39
N HIS A 97 12.87 -17.63 -23.03
CA HIS A 97 13.83 -18.45 -23.76
C HIS A 97 14.02 -19.81 -23.07
N ALA A 98 15.00 -19.91 -22.17
CA ALA A 98 15.31 -21.10 -21.40
C ALA A 98 16.18 -20.75 -20.19
N SER A 99 16.47 -21.73 -19.33
CA SER A 99 17.37 -21.57 -18.18
C SER A 99 18.82 -21.22 -18.55
N HIS A 100 19.19 -21.39 -19.82
CA HIS A 100 20.46 -21.04 -20.42
C HIS A 100 20.20 -20.41 -21.78
N VAL A 101 21.07 -19.50 -22.23
CA VAL A 101 20.88 -18.72 -23.45
C VAL A 101 22.04 -18.90 -24.43
N SER A 102 21.78 -18.77 -25.72
CA SER A 102 22.81 -18.82 -26.76
C SER A 102 22.39 -17.99 -27.98
N VAL A 103 23.11 -18.14 -29.10
CA VAL A 103 22.90 -17.36 -30.33
C VAL A 103 21.42 -17.34 -30.75
N GLY A 104 20.90 -16.13 -30.99
CA GLY A 104 19.51 -15.89 -31.38
C GLY A 104 18.56 -15.61 -30.20
N ASP A 105 18.98 -15.85 -28.96
CA ASP A 105 18.22 -15.43 -27.78
C ASP A 105 18.48 -13.96 -27.44
N ARG A 106 17.48 -13.34 -26.79
CA ARG A 106 17.50 -11.93 -26.41
C ARG A 106 17.55 -11.81 -24.89
N LEU A 107 18.31 -10.85 -24.38
CA LEU A 107 18.33 -10.52 -22.96
C LEU A 107 17.35 -9.39 -22.70
N TRP A 108 16.27 -9.69 -21.98
CA TRP A 108 15.12 -8.78 -21.82
C TRP A 108 15.27 -7.86 -20.61
N SER A 109 14.81 -6.62 -20.74
CA SER A 109 14.72 -5.68 -19.62
C SER A 109 13.56 -5.97 -18.66
N ASN A 110 13.67 -5.46 -17.44
CA ASN A 110 12.66 -5.55 -16.39
C ASN A 110 11.39 -4.74 -16.69
N LEU A 111 10.32 -5.02 -15.93
CA LEU A 111 9.11 -4.19 -15.98
C LEU A 111 9.40 -2.79 -15.43
N PRO A 112 8.80 -1.74 -16.00
CA PRO A 112 7.77 -1.78 -17.04
C PRO A 112 8.28 -1.74 -18.50
N TYR A 113 9.60 -1.81 -18.72
CA TYR A 113 10.20 -1.57 -20.04
C TYR A 113 10.03 -2.74 -21.00
N ILE A 114 10.30 -3.96 -20.53
CA ILE A 114 10.11 -5.25 -21.22
C ILE A 114 10.47 -5.25 -22.72
N ARG A 115 11.70 -4.83 -23.04
CA ARG A 115 12.26 -4.87 -24.40
C ARG A 115 13.63 -5.55 -24.43
N PRO A 116 14.13 -5.99 -25.60
CA PRO A 116 15.48 -6.51 -25.72
C PRO A 116 16.53 -5.44 -25.40
N LEU A 117 17.44 -5.72 -24.47
CA LEU A 117 18.62 -4.87 -24.21
C LEU A 117 19.76 -5.24 -25.15
N VAL A 118 19.99 -6.54 -25.30
CA VAL A 118 21.01 -7.10 -26.18
C VAL A 118 20.52 -8.40 -26.80
N THR A 119 21.12 -8.76 -27.93
CA THR A 119 20.84 -10.00 -28.66
C THR A 119 22.12 -10.79 -28.85
N ILE A 120 22.11 -12.08 -28.53
CA ILE A 120 23.31 -12.91 -28.62
C ILE A 120 23.59 -13.24 -30.10
N THR A 121 24.75 -12.83 -30.59
CA THR A 121 25.18 -13.00 -32.00
C THR A 121 26.36 -13.95 -32.15
N GLY A 122 27.00 -14.35 -31.05
CA GLY A 122 28.05 -15.36 -31.10
C GLY A 122 28.23 -16.07 -29.77
N ASP A 123 28.45 -17.37 -29.83
CA ASP A 123 28.74 -18.23 -28.68
C ASP A 123 29.61 -19.38 -29.19
N SER A 124 30.90 -19.34 -28.87
CA SER A 124 31.83 -20.36 -29.37
C SER A 124 31.64 -21.73 -28.71
N LEU A 125 31.01 -21.78 -27.53
CA LEU A 125 30.65 -23.02 -26.84
C LEU A 125 29.31 -23.57 -27.33
N GLY A 126 28.42 -22.72 -27.84
CA GLY A 126 27.10 -23.09 -28.37
C GLY A 126 26.23 -23.88 -27.38
N GLY A 127 26.46 -23.70 -26.08
CA GLY A 127 26.04 -24.62 -25.02
C GLY A 127 24.66 -24.34 -24.41
N GLY A 128 24.03 -23.21 -24.74
CA GLY A 128 22.73 -22.85 -24.17
C GLY A 128 21.53 -23.61 -24.77
N GLN A 129 21.66 -24.17 -25.98
CA GLN A 129 20.56 -24.83 -26.70
C GLN A 129 20.60 -26.35 -26.57
N LEU A 130 19.41 -26.99 -26.52
CA LEU A 130 19.27 -28.39 -26.11
C LEU A 130 19.93 -29.39 -27.10
N HIS A 131 19.90 -29.17 -28.42
CA HIS A 131 20.35 -30.22 -29.36
C HIS A 131 21.11 -29.76 -30.63
N GLU A 132 21.08 -28.49 -31.05
CA GLU A 132 21.72 -28.03 -32.30
C GLU A 132 22.05 -26.53 -32.24
N VAL A 133 23.19 -26.09 -32.79
CA VAL A 133 23.67 -24.69 -32.89
C VAL A 133 23.70 -24.27 -34.36
N LEU A 134 23.29 -23.05 -34.72
CA LEU A 134 23.42 -22.57 -36.11
C LEU A 134 24.86 -22.12 -36.37
N ASP A 135 25.51 -22.67 -37.41
CA ASP A 135 26.80 -22.18 -37.90
C ASP A 135 26.66 -20.85 -38.66
N ALA A 136 27.79 -20.28 -39.09
CA ALA A 136 27.85 -18.99 -39.79
C ALA A 136 27.05 -18.98 -41.11
N GLU A 137 26.76 -20.16 -41.66
CA GLU A 137 25.96 -20.39 -42.85
C GLU A 137 24.47 -20.64 -42.54
N GLY A 138 24.09 -20.67 -41.26
CA GLY A 138 22.72 -20.93 -40.80
C GLY A 138 22.34 -22.41 -40.81
N LYS A 139 23.32 -23.31 -40.81
CA LYS A 139 23.15 -24.76 -40.79
C LYS A 139 23.38 -25.30 -39.37
N ARG A 140 22.59 -26.31 -38.99
CA ARG A 140 22.60 -26.86 -37.63
C ARG A 140 23.82 -27.77 -37.40
N THR A 141 24.61 -27.48 -36.37
CA THR A 141 25.85 -28.17 -35.95
C THR A 141 25.80 -28.56 -34.47
N LYS A 142 26.65 -29.48 -34.00
CA LYS A 142 26.71 -29.90 -32.59
C LYS A 142 27.63 -28.95 -31.79
N GLY A 143 27.07 -28.19 -30.85
CA GLY A 143 27.83 -27.43 -29.84
C GLY A 143 28.19 -28.28 -28.60
N PHE A 144 28.64 -27.64 -27.51
CA PHE A 144 28.94 -28.28 -26.20
C PHE A 144 27.78 -29.18 -25.72
N GLY A 145 26.54 -28.79 -26.00
CA GLY A 145 25.34 -29.56 -25.68
C GLY A 145 25.00 -29.55 -24.20
N THR A 146 24.20 -30.53 -23.79
CA THR A 146 23.84 -30.76 -22.38
C THR A 146 24.77 -31.82 -21.80
N THR A 147 25.33 -31.60 -20.60
CA THR A 147 26.16 -32.59 -19.90
C THR A 147 25.34 -33.84 -19.55
N GLU A 148 25.99 -34.92 -19.15
CA GLU A 148 25.29 -36.14 -18.71
C GLU A 148 24.36 -35.91 -17.51
N TRP A 149 24.61 -34.85 -16.73
CA TRP A 149 23.82 -34.42 -15.56
C TRP A 149 22.76 -33.36 -15.88
N GLY A 150 22.58 -32.98 -17.15
CA GLY A 150 21.62 -31.95 -17.53
C GLY A 150 22.18 -30.51 -17.52
N GLY A 151 23.48 -30.35 -17.30
CA GLY A 151 24.17 -29.06 -17.24
C GLY A 151 24.32 -28.39 -18.60
N ARG A 152 24.20 -27.05 -18.65
CA ARG A 152 24.38 -26.24 -19.86
C ARG A 152 25.15 -24.96 -19.56
N VAL A 153 25.70 -24.31 -20.59
CA VAL A 153 26.54 -23.11 -20.44
C VAL A 153 25.69 -21.83 -20.54
N HIS A 154 26.09 -20.75 -19.86
CA HIS A 154 25.50 -19.41 -19.90
C HIS A 154 24.14 -19.33 -19.18
N ASP A 155 24.16 -19.49 -17.86
CA ASP A 155 22.94 -19.68 -17.06
C ASP A 155 22.23 -18.39 -16.66
N LEU A 156 20.91 -18.51 -16.50
CA LEU A 156 19.99 -17.55 -15.86
C LEU A 156 19.29 -18.17 -14.63
N LEU A 157 19.86 -19.23 -14.07
CA LEU A 157 19.37 -19.94 -12.88
C LEU A 157 19.93 -19.34 -11.60
N GLY A 158 21.23 -19.04 -11.60
CA GLY A 158 21.94 -18.44 -10.49
C GLY A 158 21.65 -16.96 -10.33
N THR A 159 22.00 -16.43 -9.17
CA THR A 159 21.90 -15.00 -8.85
C THR A 159 23.26 -14.30 -9.01
N ARG A 160 24.26 -14.78 -8.26
CA ARG A 160 25.70 -14.46 -8.24
C ARG A 160 26.26 -14.95 -6.90
N CYS A 161 27.56 -15.23 -6.82
CA CYS A 161 28.17 -15.42 -5.49
C CYS A 161 28.20 -14.08 -4.72
N ASP A 162 27.95 -14.14 -3.41
CA ASP A 162 27.78 -12.94 -2.58
C ASP A 162 28.32 -13.15 -1.15
N PRO A 163 28.76 -12.07 -0.47
CA PRO A 163 29.35 -12.16 0.86
C PRO A 163 28.35 -12.58 1.95
N TYR A 164 27.04 -12.40 1.73
CA TYR A 164 26.01 -12.64 2.72
C TYR A 164 25.69 -14.13 2.86
N VAL A 165 25.53 -14.83 1.72
CA VAL A 165 25.35 -16.28 1.70
C VAL A 165 26.61 -16.99 2.18
N ASN A 166 27.79 -16.48 1.82
CA ASN A 166 29.04 -17.04 2.34
C ASN A 166 29.14 -16.89 3.87
N LEU A 167 28.75 -15.75 4.43
CA LEU A 167 28.70 -15.56 5.88
C LEU A 167 27.66 -16.48 6.54
N LEU A 168 26.49 -16.64 5.92
CA LEU A 168 25.41 -17.48 6.42
C LEU A 168 25.78 -18.98 6.44
N MET A 169 26.44 -19.46 5.40
CA MET A 169 26.74 -20.89 5.20
C MET A 169 28.11 -21.29 5.74
N GLY A 170 29.13 -20.45 5.56
CA GLY A 170 30.53 -20.74 5.89
C GLY A 170 31.08 -20.01 7.12
N GLY A 171 30.35 -19.03 7.68
CA GLY A 171 30.76 -18.28 8.88
C GLY A 171 31.92 -17.30 8.68
N GLU A 172 32.53 -17.26 7.50
CA GLU A 172 33.66 -16.37 7.17
C GLU A 172 33.22 -15.20 6.28
N SER A 173 33.76 -14.01 6.54
CA SER A 173 33.57 -12.84 5.69
C SER A 173 34.64 -12.78 4.61
N PHE A 174 34.23 -12.78 3.33
CA PHE A 174 35.10 -12.62 2.16
C PHE A 174 34.48 -11.59 1.20
N ASP A 175 35.25 -10.62 0.70
CA ASP A 175 34.72 -9.45 -0.03
C ASP A 175 35.12 -9.37 -1.52
N PHE A 176 35.54 -10.50 -2.11
CA PHE A 176 35.82 -10.58 -3.56
C PHE A 176 34.80 -11.43 -4.33
N HIS A 177 33.62 -11.61 -3.74
CA HIS A 177 32.45 -12.20 -4.41
C HIS A 177 32.00 -11.35 -5.60
N CYS A 178 31.33 -11.99 -6.58
CA CYS A 178 30.82 -11.31 -7.76
C CYS A 178 29.88 -10.15 -7.42
N HIS A 179 29.05 -10.30 -6.38
CA HIS A 179 28.23 -9.21 -5.86
C HIS A 179 29.06 -7.97 -5.53
N SER A 180 30.06 -8.09 -4.65
CA SER A 180 30.93 -6.98 -4.25
C SER A 180 31.74 -6.41 -5.42
N ASN A 181 32.20 -7.28 -6.34
CA ASN A 181 32.95 -6.88 -7.54
C ASN A 181 32.09 -6.03 -8.48
N LEU A 182 30.85 -6.45 -8.74
CA LEU A 182 29.90 -5.71 -9.55
C LEU A 182 29.55 -4.39 -8.89
N THR A 183 29.23 -4.40 -7.58
CA THR A 183 28.95 -3.18 -6.80
C THR A 183 30.06 -2.15 -6.97
N ARG A 184 31.32 -2.53 -6.73
CA ARG A 184 32.47 -1.62 -6.89
C ARG A 184 32.63 -1.10 -8.31
N SER A 185 32.35 -1.94 -9.31
CA SER A 185 32.54 -1.59 -10.72
C SER A 185 31.57 -0.54 -11.24
N ILE A 186 30.35 -0.48 -10.67
CA ILE A 186 29.30 0.43 -11.14
C ILE A 186 29.19 1.74 -10.34
N LEU A 187 29.87 1.84 -9.19
CA LEU A 187 29.95 3.09 -8.41
C LEU A 187 30.38 4.32 -9.25
N PRO A 188 31.37 4.23 -10.16
CA PRO A 188 31.76 5.36 -10.99
C PRO A 188 30.66 5.85 -11.95
N PHE A 189 29.68 4.99 -12.25
CA PHE A 189 28.54 5.30 -13.12
C PHE A 189 27.32 5.80 -12.33
N GLY A 190 27.49 6.12 -11.04
CA GLY A 190 26.42 6.65 -10.19
C GLY A 190 25.43 5.60 -9.67
N LEU A 191 25.72 4.32 -9.89
CA LEU A 191 24.94 3.19 -9.37
C LEU A 191 25.48 2.72 -8.01
N ASN A 192 24.68 1.95 -7.29
CA ASN A 192 25.03 1.39 -6.00
C ASN A 192 24.71 -0.10 -5.92
N GLU A 193 25.00 -0.72 -4.78
CA GLU A 193 24.79 -2.14 -4.54
C GLU A 193 23.37 -2.64 -4.86
N LEU A 194 22.34 -1.83 -4.63
CA LEU A 194 20.94 -2.18 -4.91
C LEU A 194 20.62 -2.25 -6.41
N ASP A 195 21.48 -1.69 -7.25
CA ASP A 195 21.32 -1.72 -8.71
C ASP A 195 21.90 -3.00 -9.32
N VAL A 196 22.77 -3.72 -8.58
CA VAL A 196 23.27 -5.05 -8.95
C VAL A 196 22.10 -6.05 -8.91
N HIS A 197 21.91 -6.77 -10.00
CA HIS A 197 20.78 -7.67 -10.22
C HIS A 197 21.26 -9.09 -10.53
N ASP A 198 20.32 -10.03 -10.61
CA ASP A 198 20.64 -11.40 -11.00
C ASP A 198 21.33 -11.42 -12.37
N VAL A 199 22.43 -12.15 -12.43
CA VAL A 199 23.40 -12.07 -13.52
C VAL A 199 23.04 -13.01 -14.66
N LEU A 200 23.66 -12.78 -15.81
CA LEU A 200 23.96 -13.86 -16.75
C LEU A 200 25.32 -14.46 -16.36
N ASN A 201 25.33 -15.76 -16.01
CA ASN A 201 26.55 -16.48 -15.65
C ASN A 201 27.27 -16.99 -16.91
N VAL A 202 28.09 -16.13 -17.53
CA VAL A 202 28.79 -16.42 -18.79
C VAL A 202 29.89 -17.47 -18.57
N PHE A 203 29.99 -18.42 -19.51
CA PHE A 203 30.89 -19.59 -19.48
C PHE A 203 30.66 -20.60 -18.35
N GLN A 204 29.70 -20.34 -17.46
CA GLN A 204 29.37 -21.22 -16.33
C GLN A 204 28.47 -22.37 -16.77
N VAL A 205 28.75 -23.59 -16.32
CA VAL A 205 27.91 -24.78 -16.55
C VAL A 205 27.06 -25.08 -15.32
N THR A 206 25.73 -25.05 -15.45
CA THR A 206 24.82 -25.37 -14.34
C THR A 206 23.57 -26.13 -14.76
N GLY A 207 22.86 -26.67 -13.78
CA GLY A 207 21.61 -27.37 -13.96
C GLY A 207 20.87 -27.59 -12.64
N LEU A 208 19.82 -28.41 -12.71
CA LEU A 208 19.08 -28.87 -11.54
C LEU A 208 19.19 -30.39 -11.47
N ASP A 209 19.50 -30.93 -10.29
CA ASP A 209 19.52 -32.38 -10.05
C ASP A 209 18.10 -32.98 -9.98
N GLU A 210 18.00 -34.29 -9.73
CA GLU A 210 16.72 -35.01 -9.67
C GLU A 210 15.81 -34.51 -8.53
N GLU A 211 16.38 -33.96 -7.46
CA GLU A 211 15.69 -33.32 -6.35
C GLU A 211 15.35 -31.83 -6.62
N GLY A 212 15.79 -31.28 -7.74
CA GLY A 212 15.60 -29.89 -8.12
C GLY A 212 16.56 -28.90 -7.46
N LYS A 213 17.72 -29.35 -6.97
CA LYS A 213 18.77 -28.50 -6.39
C LYS A 213 19.72 -28.02 -7.48
N TYR A 214 20.20 -26.79 -7.32
CA TYR A 214 21.14 -26.16 -8.23
C TYR A 214 22.55 -26.73 -8.08
N PHE A 215 23.15 -27.16 -9.19
CA PHE A 215 24.53 -27.62 -9.25
C PHE A 215 25.36 -26.80 -10.24
N MET A 216 26.68 -26.85 -10.07
CA MET A 216 27.65 -26.26 -10.99
C MET A 216 28.68 -27.31 -11.41
N GLU A 217 29.16 -27.22 -12.65
CA GLU A 217 30.23 -28.07 -13.18
C GLU A 217 31.42 -27.22 -13.64
N THR A 218 32.55 -27.88 -13.90
CA THR A 218 33.74 -27.22 -14.43
C THR A 218 33.46 -26.60 -15.80
N SER A 219 33.83 -25.34 -15.97
CA SER A 219 33.66 -24.63 -17.25
C SER A 219 34.47 -25.31 -18.37
N PRO A 220 33.86 -25.59 -19.54
CA PRO A 220 34.55 -26.19 -20.67
C PRO A 220 35.37 -25.20 -21.49
N ALA A 221 35.38 -23.91 -21.10
CA ALA A 221 36.04 -22.86 -21.85
C ALA A 221 37.55 -23.11 -21.99
N LYS A 222 38.12 -22.71 -23.11
CA LYS A 222 39.54 -22.80 -23.47
C LYS A 222 40.08 -21.41 -23.77
N PRO A 223 41.41 -21.21 -23.79
CA PRO A 223 41.97 -19.93 -24.19
C PRO A 223 41.41 -19.46 -25.55
N GLY A 224 40.73 -18.31 -25.56
CA GLY A 224 40.14 -17.70 -26.75
C GLY A 224 38.67 -18.02 -27.02
N GLU A 225 37.99 -18.82 -26.17
CA GLU A 225 36.53 -18.97 -26.26
C GLU A 225 35.83 -17.64 -25.95
N TYR A 226 34.70 -17.39 -26.60
CA TYR A 226 33.98 -16.12 -26.54
C TYR A 226 32.46 -16.25 -26.45
N PHE A 227 31.85 -15.22 -25.87
CA PHE A 227 30.42 -14.97 -25.85
C PHE A 227 30.17 -13.54 -26.32
N GLU A 228 29.32 -13.36 -27.31
CA GLU A 228 29.15 -12.11 -28.04
C GLU A 228 27.68 -11.72 -28.18
N PHE A 229 27.40 -10.44 -27.96
CA PHE A 229 26.08 -9.87 -28.14
C PHE A 229 26.13 -8.53 -28.87
N PHE A 230 25.06 -8.27 -29.61
CA PHE A 230 24.75 -6.99 -30.24
C PHE A 230 23.89 -6.15 -29.29
N ALA A 231 24.26 -4.88 -29.10
CA ALA A 231 23.54 -3.93 -28.25
C ALA A 231 22.32 -3.38 -29.00
N GLU A 232 21.12 -3.70 -28.52
CA GLU A 232 19.87 -3.24 -29.12
C GLU A 232 19.53 -1.80 -28.72
N VAL A 233 20.01 -1.38 -27.55
CA VAL A 233 19.93 -0.03 -27.00
C VAL A 233 21.32 0.34 -26.48
N ASP A 234 21.55 1.60 -26.11
CA ASP A 234 22.76 1.96 -25.37
C ASP A 234 22.76 1.21 -24.03
N VAL A 235 23.76 0.37 -23.77
CA VAL A 235 23.85 -0.43 -22.55
C VAL A 235 25.10 -0.12 -21.74
N LEU A 236 24.93 -0.02 -20.43
CA LEU A 236 26.01 -0.10 -19.45
C LEU A 236 26.15 -1.57 -19.06
N CYS A 237 27.31 -2.15 -19.31
CA CYS A 237 27.65 -3.52 -18.92
C CYS A 237 28.59 -3.50 -17.72
N ALA A 238 28.45 -4.47 -16.81
CA ALA A 238 29.45 -4.75 -15.79
C ALA A 238 29.67 -6.26 -15.69
N LEU A 239 30.94 -6.68 -15.68
CA LEU A 239 31.32 -8.09 -15.62
C LEU A 239 32.28 -8.31 -14.46
N SER A 240 32.02 -9.33 -13.65
CA SER A 240 32.92 -9.80 -12.60
C SER A 240 33.60 -11.10 -13.03
N ALA A 241 34.94 -11.15 -12.94
CA ALA A 241 35.68 -12.41 -13.05
C ALA A 241 35.54 -13.18 -11.73
N CYS A 242 34.71 -14.22 -11.74
CA CYS A 242 34.27 -14.92 -10.54
C CYS A 242 35.42 -15.54 -9.72
N PRO A 243 35.44 -15.38 -8.39
CA PRO A 243 36.47 -15.99 -7.53
C PRO A 243 36.40 -17.52 -7.49
N GLY A 244 35.31 -18.13 -7.96
CA GLY A 244 35.21 -19.57 -8.18
C GLY A 244 36.06 -20.09 -9.36
N GLY A 245 36.66 -19.18 -10.15
CA GLY A 245 37.55 -19.53 -11.25
C GLY A 245 36.82 -20.25 -12.39
N ASP A 246 37.26 -21.48 -12.68
CA ASP A 246 36.60 -22.40 -13.61
C ASP A 246 35.58 -23.35 -12.94
N LEU A 247 35.34 -23.18 -11.64
CA LEU A 247 34.46 -23.99 -10.79
C LEU A 247 34.87 -25.46 -10.58
N SER A 248 36.11 -25.83 -10.95
CA SER A 248 36.64 -27.18 -10.69
C SER A 248 36.90 -27.49 -9.21
N ASN A 249 37.16 -26.46 -8.40
CA ASN A 249 37.46 -26.56 -6.97
C ASN A 249 36.38 -25.90 -6.08
N TRP A 250 35.14 -25.79 -6.57
CA TRP A 250 34.03 -25.18 -5.83
C TRP A 250 33.42 -26.16 -4.82
N GLY A 251 33.20 -25.73 -3.57
CA GLY A 251 32.60 -26.54 -2.52
C GLY A 251 32.76 -25.97 -1.10
N TRP A 252 31.95 -26.47 -0.15
CA TRP A 252 31.96 -26.05 1.25
C TRP A 252 32.81 -26.94 2.18
N GLU A 253 33.34 -28.06 1.68
CA GLU A 253 34.22 -29.00 2.41
C GLU A 253 35.72 -28.73 2.10
N GLU A 254 36.64 -29.28 2.91
CA GLU A 254 38.09 -28.95 2.99
C GLU A 254 38.76 -28.52 1.65
N LYS A 255 39.23 -27.27 1.61
CA LYS A 255 39.57 -26.53 0.38
C LYS A 255 41.03 -26.67 -0.06
N SER A 256 41.23 -26.99 -1.34
CA SER A 256 42.35 -26.46 -2.13
C SER A 256 42.15 -24.95 -2.36
N GLU A 257 43.23 -24.17 -2.50
CA GLU A 257 43.11 -22.72 -2.73
C GLU A 257 42.41 -22.41 -4.06
N MET A 258 41.12 -22.04 -4.02
CA MET A 258 40.33 -21.67 -5.22
C MET A 258 41.00 -20.58 -6.08
N GLY A 259 41.85 -19.73 -5.49
CA GLY A 259 42.62 -18.72 -6.22
C GLY A 259 43.47 -19.30 -7.35
N ALA A 260 43.92 -20.56 -7.23
CA ALA A 260 44.74 -21.23 -8.23
C ALA A 260 44.03 -21.46 -9.59
N THR A 261 42.70 -21.44 -9.62
CA THR A 261 41.91 -21.64 -10.85
C THR A 261 41.34 -20.34 -11.42
N THR A 262 41.69 -19.19 -10.84
CA THR A 262 41.19 -17.87 -11.29
C THR A 262 42.07 -17.29 -12.40
N ARG A 263 41.43 -16.74 -13.45
CA ARG A 263 42.07 -16.20 -14.66
C ARG A 263 41.34 -14.90 -15.09
N PRO A 264 41.97 -14.02 -15.88
CA PRO A 264 41.30 -12.81 -16.36
C PRO A 264 40.26 -13.11 -17.46
N LEU A 265 39.24 -12.26 -17.56
CA LEU A 265 38.29 -12.20 -18.68
C LEU A 265 38.63 -11.03 -19.60
N GLY A 266 38.45 -11.19 -20.92
CA GLY A 266 38.62 -10.12 -21.90
C GLY A 266 37.29 -9.50 -22.30
N VAL A 267 37.31 -8.23 -22.65
CA VAL A 267 36.16 -7.46 -23.18
C VAL A 267 36.62 -6.71 -24.41
N GLU A 268 35.87 -6.83 -25.50
CA GLU A 268 36.10 -6.15 -26.78
C GLU A 268 34.79 -5.54 -27.29
N VAL A 269 34.80 -4.26 -27.65
CA VAL A 269 33.64 -3.56 -28.23
C VAL A 269 33.96 -3.16 -29.67
N TYR A 270 33.09 -3.56 -30.59
CA TYR A 270 33.25 -3.36 -32.03
C TYR A 270 32.12 -2.51 -32.62
N GLN A 271 32.48 -1.58 -33.48
CA GLN A 271 31.58 -0.86 -34.37
C GLN A 271 31.53 -1.59 -35.73
N LEU A 272 30.34 -1.75 -36.31
CA LEU A 272 30.19 -2.29 -37.67
C LEU A 272 30.63 -1.24 -38.70
N THR A 273 31.46 -1.63 -39.68
CA THR A 273 32.02 -0.69 -40.66
C THR A 273 31.11 -0.43 -41.86
N ASP A 274 30.26 -1.40 -42.24
CA ASP A 274 29.29 -1.25 -43.32
C ASP A 274 27.90 -0.89 -42.76
N PRO A 275 27.43 0.36 -42.91
CA PRO A 275 26.11 0.77 -42.43
C PRO A 275 24.95 0.02 -43.09
N LYS A 276 25.17 -0.63 -44.25
CA LYS A 276 24.14 -1.45 -44.91
C LYS A 276 23.73 -2.66 -44.07
N VAL A 277 24.59 -3.14 -43.17
CA VAL A 277 24.26 -4.25 -42.26
C VAL A 277 23.09 -3.89 -41.35
N LEU A 278 22.93 -2.61 -41.00
CA LEU A 278 21.88 -2.10 -40.11
C LEU A 278 20.72 -1.38 -40.85
N GLU A 279 20.67 -1.42 -42.19
CA GLU A 279 19.71 -0.64 -43.00
C GLU A 279 18.24 -0.90 -42.63
N ASN A 280 17.92 -2.11 -42.17
CA ASN A 280 16.55 -2.50 -41.77
C ASN A 280 16.41 -2.75 -40.26
N TRP A 281 17.39 -2.34 -39.46
CA TRP A 281 17.33 -2.46 -37.99
C TRP A 281 16.78 -1.16 -37.39
N LYS A 282 15.94 -1.31 -36.37
CA LYS A 282 15.43 -0.21 -35.56
C LYS A 282 15.56 -0.59 -34.09
N GLU A 283 16.03 0.35 -33.29
CA GLU A 283 16.08 0.23 -31.84
C GLU A 283 14.68 -0.14 -31.27
N PRO A 284 14.58 -1.14 -30.38
CA PRO A 284 13.30 -1.58 -29.85
C PRO A 284 12.68 -0.54 -28.90
N GLU A 285 11.38 -0.29 -29.07
CA GLU A 285 10.59 0.61 -28.20
C GLU A 285 10.21 -0.06 -26.88
N THR A 286 9.94 0.74 -25.85
CA THR A 286 9.49 0.22 -24.55
C THR A 286 8.04 -0.23 -24.61
N GLY A 287 7.65 -1.19 -23.75
CA GLY A 287 6.24 -1.61 -23.62
C GLY A 287 5.28 -0.47 -23.28
N MET A 288 5.76 0.57 -22.58
CA MET A 288 5.01 1.80 -22.29
C MET A 288 4.76 2.71 -23.51
N GLU A 289 5.60 2.63 -24.54
CA GLU A 289 5.44 3.40 -25.78
C GLU A 289 4.50 2.69 -26.74
N GLN A 290 4.57 1.36 -26.82
CA GLN A 290 3.61 0.53 -27.58
C GLN A 290 2.17 0.66 -27.06
N ASP A 291 1.96 0.73 -25.74
CA ASP A 291 0.62 0.96 -25.17
C ASP A 291 0.09 2.37 -25.49
N ARG A 292 0.96 3.38 -25.56
CA ARG A 292 0.55 4.76 -25.93
C ARG A 292 0.10 4.88 -27.39
N ASP A 293 0.73 4.14 -28.30
CA ASP A 293 0.32 4.14 -29.71
C ASP A 293 -0.87 3.20 -29.96
N SER A 294 -1.04 2.16 -29.14
CA SER A 294 -2.26 1.34 -29.12
C SER A 294 -3.48 2.14 -28.63
N GLU A 295 -3.29 2.99 -27.62
CA GLU A 295 -4.32 3.96 -27.18
C GLU A 295 -4.63 4.99 -28.27
N LYS A 296 -3.64 5.51 -29.01
CA LYS A 296 -3.89 6.43 -30.13
C LYS A 296 -4.61 5.74 -31.30
N GLY A 297 -4.30 4.49 -31.62
CA GLY A 297 -4.98 3.72 -32.68
C GLY A 297 -6.45 3.43 -32.36
N ALA A 298 -6.76 3.17 -31.09
CA ALA A 298 -8.15 3.02 -30.62
C ALA A 298 -8.93 4.35 -30.65
N ILE A 299 -8.25 5.48 -30.47
CA ILE A 299 -8.86 6.83 -30.50
C ILE A 299 -9.20 7.29 -31.94
N VAL A 300 -8.50 6.79 -32.98
CA VAL A 300 -8.72 7.23 -34.38
C VAL A 300 -9.90 6.53 -35.07
N HIS A 301 -10.32 5.34 -34.61
CA HIS A 301 -11.43 4.60 -35.23
C HIS A 301 -12.82 4.86 -34.63
N GLU A 302 -12.92 5.57 -33.50
CA GLU A 302 -14.20 5.94 -32.88
C GLU A 302 -14.61 7.42 -33.11
N SER A 303 -13.80 8.24 -33.77
CA SER A 303 -14.06 9.68 -33.92
C SER A 303 -14.73 10.07 -35.25
N ARG A 304 -15.77 9.35 -35.67
CA ARG A 304 -16.65 9.78 -36.79
C ARG A 304 -18.10 9.30 -36.64
N GLN A 305 -18.73 9.60 -35.51
CA GLN A 305 -20.17 9.92 -35.40
C GLN A 305 -20.50 10.29 -33.94
N ASP A 306 -21.39 11.27 -33.77
CA ASP A 306 -21.86 11.90 -32.52
C ASP A 306 -20.93 12.93 -31.84
N ASP A 307 -20.83 14.10 -32.51
CA ASP A 307 -20.72 15.39 -31.82
C ASP A 307 -21.98 15.65 -30.98
N THR A 308 -22.06 15.05 -29.79
CA THR A 308 -22.82 15.56 -28.63
C THR A 308 -22.52 14.69 -27.40
N ARG A 309 -21.33 14.86 -26.79
CA ARG A 309 -21.09 14.40 -25.41
C ARG A 309 -20.59 15.53 -24.53
N GLN A 310 -21.27 15.65 -23.39
CA GLN A 310 -21.11 16.65 -22.33
C GLN A 310 -19.68 16.73 -21.75
N PRO A 311 -19.27 17.90 -21.22
CA PRO A 311 -17.99 18.05 -20.54
C PRO A 311 -17.94 17.21 -19.26
N CYS A 312 -16.80 16.55 -19.03
CA CYS A 312 -16.50 15.78 -17.81
C CYS A 312 -16.58 16.66 -16.55
N ASP A 313 -17.04 16.05 -15.45
CA ASP A 313 -17.38 16.70 -14.18
C ASP A 313 -16.25 17.52 -13.52
N ASP A 314 -16.53 18.81 -13.30
CA ASP A 314 -15.69 19.78 -12.60
C ASP A 314 -15.53 19.47 -11.08
N ILE A 315 -14.42 18.85 -10.69
CA ILE A 315 -14.01 18.67 -9.27
C ILE A 315 -12.82 19.58 -8.97
N TYR A 316 -12.96 20.52 -8.02
CA TYR A 316 -11.90 21.47 -7.64
C TYR A 316 -11.27 21.11 -6.27
N ASN A 317 -9.94 21.16 -6.21
CA ASN A 317 -9.18 20.93 -4.97
C ASN A 317 -9.11 22.23 -4.16
N ILE A 318 -9.85 22.31 -3.04
CA ILE A 318 -9.87 23.51 -2.19
C ILE A 318 -8.71 23.48 -1.22
N ARG A 319 -7.86 24.51 -1.31
CA ARG A 319 -6.90 24.86 -0.26
C ARG A 319 -7.67 25.05 1.05
N PRO A 320 -7.23 24.51 2.19
CA PRO A 320 -7.89 24.76 3.47
C PRO A 320 -7.97 26.27 3.72
N TRP A 321 -9.17 26.81 3.57
CA TRP A 321 -9.47 28.23 3.67
C TRP A 321 -9.47 28.58 5.15
N ASN A 322 -8.32 29.03 5.66
CA ASN A 322 -8.17 29.75 6.93
C ASN A 322 -6.74 30.26 7.18
N ASN A 323 -6.10 30.84 6.17
CA ASN A 323 -4.96 31.72 6.43
C ASN A 323 -5.34 33.15 6.07
N PRO A 324 -5.55 34.06 7.05
CA PRO A 324 -5.75 35.49 6.81
C PRO A 324 -4.61 36.13 6.00
N LEU A 325 -3.46 35.45 5.93
CA LEU A 325 -2.25 35.85 5.22
C LEU A 325 -2.34 35.75 3.69
N ASP A 326 -3.28 34.97 3.13
CA ASP A 326 -3.48 34.90 1.66
C ASP A 326 -4.20 36.15 1.11
N ARG A 327 -4.68 37.05 1.98
CA ARG A 327 -5.25 38.36 1.57
C ARG A 327 -4.24 39.49 1.58
N LEU A 328 -3.00 39.24 2.02
CA LEU A 328 -1.92 40.19 1.80
C LEU A 328 -1.37 39.93 0.39
N PRO A 329 -1.37 40.94 -0.52
CA PRO A 329 -0.67 40.78 -1.80
C PRO A 329 0.74 40.31 -1.47
N SER A 330 1.17 39.22 -2.11
CA SER A 330 2.49 38.61 -2.01
C SER A 330 3.54 39.67 -1.74
N ALA A 331 3.84 39.87 -0.45
CA ALA A 331 4.72 40.94 -0.03
C ALA A 331 6.08 40.63 -0.66
N ILE A 332 6.58 41.59 -1.43
CA ILE A 332 7.86 41.55 -2.13
C ILE A 332 8.89 40.91 -1.21
N SER A 333 9.37 39.71 -1.57
CA SER A 333 10.47 39.04 -0.89
C SER A 333 11.66 39.99 -0.87
N THR A 334 12.03 40.53 0.30
CA THR A 334 13.24 41.36 0.48
C THR A 334 14.53 40.54 0.30
N LEU A 335 14.41 39.23 0.11
CA LEU A 335 15.51 38.28 -0.05
C LEU A 335 15.90 38.03 -1.51
N GLY A 336 15.08 38.47 -2.49
CA GLY A 336 15.38 38.43 -3.92
C GLY A 336 14.95 37.16 -4.68
N GLU A 337 14.59 36.08 -3.98
CA GLU A 337 14.15 34.80 -4.56
C GLU A 337 12.84 34.32 -3.89
N ALA A 338 12.02 33.55 -4.61
CA ALA A 338 10.78 32.93 -4.12
C ALA A 338 11.00 31.47 -3.71
N ASP A 339 10.21 30.97 -2.75
CA ASP A 339 10.22 29.55 -2.37
C ASP A 339 9.80 28.68 -3.57
N GLU A 340 10.52 27.59 -3.83
CA GLU A 340 10.18 26.65 -4.90
C GLU A 340 9.06 25.71 -4.51
N ASP A 341 8.21 25.33 -5.47
CA ASP A 341 7.17 24.32 -5.24
C ASP A 341 7.82 22.95 -5.01
N PRO A 342 7.67 22.35 -3.81
CA PRO A 342 8.22 21.04 -3.49
C PRO A 342 7.51 19.86 -4.19
N GLY A 343 6.54 20.09 -5.08
CA GLY A 343 5.86 18.99 -5.81
C GLY A 343 5.12 18.04 -4.86
N LEU A 344 4.63 18.56 -3.73
CA LEU A 344 3.99 17.81 -2.65
C LEU A 344 2.63 17.22 -3.03
N ARG A 345 2.14 17.37 -4.25
CA ARG A 345 0.79 16.90 -4.61
C ARG A 345 0.85 16.18 -5.94
N LYS A 346 1.48 15.00 -5.96
CA LYS A 346 1.42 14.11 -7.12
C LYS A 346 0.07 13.39 -7.14
N PRO A 347 -0.60 13.22 -8.30
CA PRO A 347 -1.87 12.50 -8.39
C PRO A 347 -1.83 11.07 -7.83
N GLY A 348 -0.65 10.41 -7.94
CA GLY A 348 -0.41 9.07 -7.39
C GLY A 348 -0.15 9.02 -5.87
N ASP A 349 0.04 10.16 -5.19
CA ASP A 349 0.24 10.20 -3.73
C ASP A 349 -1.09 10.07 -2.96
N PHE A 350 -2.23 10.22 -3.64
CA PHE A 350 -3.56 10.07 -3.03
C PHE A 350 -4.02 8.61 -3.05
N LYS A 351 -4.79 8.22 -2.02
CA LYS A 351 -5.43 6.90 -1.95
C LYS A 351 -6.25 6.63 -3.22
N GLN A 352 -5.95 5.51 -3.88
CA GLN A 352 -6.67 5.05 -5.09
C GLN A 352 -7.54 3.82 -4.76
N PRO A 353 -8.77 3.74 -5.29
CA PRO A 353 -9.62 2.58 -5.06
C PRO A 353 -9.06 1.34 -5.77
N GLN A 354 -8.94 0.23 -5.04
CA GLN A 354 -8.52 -1.04 -5.63
C GLN A 354 -9.63 -1.63 -6.51
N LYS A 355 -9.33 -1.88 -7.79
CA LYS A 355 -10.26 -2.51 -8.74
C LYS A 355 -9.85 -3.96 -8.98
N PHE A 356 -10.71 -4.90 -8.60
CA PHE A 356 -10.50 -6.34 -8.81
C PHE A 356 -11.37 -6.86 -9.96
N GLY A 357 -10.79 -7.70 -10.83
CA GLY A 357 -11.47 -8.30 -11.98
C GLY A 357 -11.30 -9.82 -12.07
N GLY A 358 -12.20 -10.48 -12.81
CA GLY A 358 -12.10 -11.90 -13.16
C GLY A 358 -12.02 -12.85 -11.96
N ARG A 359 -11.05 -13.76 -11.98
CA ARG A 359 -10.86 -14.80 -10.95
C ARG A 359 -10.58 -14.23 -9.56
N MET A 360 -9.86 -13.11 -9.48
CA MET A 360 -9.55 -12.47 -8.20
C MET A 360 -10.82 -11.95 -7.50
N LEU A 361 -11.79 -11.44 -8.28
CA LEU A 361 -13.08 -10.99 -7.72
C LEU A 361 -13.88 -12.17 -7.12
N LEU A 362 -13.94 -13.31 -7.82
CA LEU A 362 -14.60 -14.51 -7.31
C LEU A 362 -13.88 -15.08 -6.09
N TRP A 363 -12.55 -15.01 -6.08
CA TRP A 363 -11.73 -15.38 -4.93
C TRP A 363 -12.01 -14.50 -3.71
N LEU A 364 -12.07 -13.18 -3.89
CA LEU A 364 -12.48 -12.26 -2.82
C LEU A 364 -13.90 -12.53 -2.33
N ALA A 365 -14.83 -12.86 -3.24
CA ALA A 365 -16.21 -13.21 -2.87
C ALA A 365 -16.29 -14.52 -2.07
N TYR A 366 -15.42 -15.49 -2.36
CA TYR A 366 -15.31 -16.70 -1.55
C TYR A 366 -14.77 -16.39 -0.15
N GLN A 367 -13.71 -15.59 -0.05
CA GLN A 367 -13.11 -15.21 1.23
C GLN A 367 -14.01 -14.32 2.09
N SER A 368 -14.79 -13.42 1.47
CA SER A 368 -15.72 -12.55 2.20
C SER A 368 -16.79 -13.34 2.96
N VAL A 369 -17.15 -14.55 2.51
CA VAL A 369 -18.12 -15.39 3.24
C VAL A 369 -17.62 -15.76 4.63
N GLY A 370 -16.34 -16.13 4.74
CA GLY A 370 -15.73 -16.54 6.01
C GLY A 370 -15.53 -15.42 7.01
N VAL A 371 -15.35 -14.20 6.52
CA VAL A 371 -14.97 -13.07 7.36
C VAL A 371 -16.18 -12.19 7.70
N ILE A 372 -17.06 -11.90 6.75
CA ILE A 372 -18.11 -10.90 6.94
C ILE A 372 -19.38 -11.51 7.54
N TYR A 373 -19.75 -12.72 7.10
CA TYR A 373 -21.08 -13.28 7.41
C TYR A 373 -21.11 -14.18 8.64
N GLY A 374 -20.04 -14.20 9.45
CA GLY A 374 -20.02 -15.00 10.67
C GLY A 374 -21.12 -14.56 11.64
N ASP A 375 -21.20 -13.26 11.96
CA ASP A 375 -22.16 -12.72 12.93
C ASP A 375 -23.61 -12.96 12.50
N ILE A 376 -24.02 -12.34 11.37
CA ILE A 376 -25.35 -12.51 10.77
C ILE A 376 -25.69 -13.97 10.44
N GLY A 377 -24.67 -14.79 10.17
CA GLY A 377 -24.78 -16.23 9.90
C GLY A 377 -25.15 -17.06 11.12
N THR A 378 -24.81 -16.59 12.32
CA THR A 378 -25.10 -17.29 13.59
C THR A 378 -26.41 -16.86 14.24
N SER A 379 -27.01 -15.73 13.82
CA SER A 379 -28.32 -15.25 14.28
C SER A 379 -29.46 -16.28 14.31
N PRO A 380 -29.57 -17.25 13.37
CA PRO A 380 -30.60 -18.29 13.45
C PRO A 380 -30.57 -19.14 14.74
N LEU A 381 -29.48 -19.14 15.50
CA LEU A 381 -29.40 -19.82 16.79
C LEU A 381 -30.36 -19.22 17.84
N TYR A 382 -30.60 -17.90 17.81
CA TYR A 382 -31.23 -17.19 18.93
C TYR A 382 -32.34 -16.20 18.56
N VAL A 383 -32.61 -15.93 17.27
CA VAL A 383 -33.67 -14.96 16.89
C VAL A 383 -35.04 -15.36 17.42
N TYR A 384 -35.52 -16.58 17.17
CA TYR A 384 -36.85 -17.00 17.63
C TYR A 384 -36.97 -17.05 19.16
N SER A 385 -35.93 -17.53 19.85
CA SER A 385 -35.90 -17.58 21.32
C SER A 385 -35.78 -16.20 21.97
N SER A 386 -35.32 -15.20 21.23
CA SER A 386 -35.25 -13.79 21.66
C SER A 386 -36.49 -12.99 21.29
N THR A 387 -37.28 -13.46 20.31
CA THR A 387 -38.53 -12.81 19.89
C THR A 387 -39.72 -13.27 20.71
N PHE A 388 -39.83 -14.57 20.99
CA PHE A 388 -40.95 -15.14 21.74
C PHE A 388 -40.56 -15.40 23.20
N SER A 389 -41.41 -14.97 24.14
CA SER A 389 -41.29 -15.33 25.56
C SER A 389 -42.02 -16.63 25.90
N GLU A 390 -43.06 -16.96 25.13
CA GLU A 390 -43.94 -18.11 25.32
C GLU A 390 -44.13 -18.86 23.99
N THR A 391 -44.75 -20.05 24.03
CA THR A 391 -44.99 -20.86 22.83
C THR A 391 -45.85 -20.10 21.81
N PRO A 392 -45.35 -19.87 20.58
CA PRO A 392 -46.05 -19.05 19.60
C PRO A 392 -47.22 -19.80 18.96
N SER A 393 -48.30 -19.07 18.65
CA SER A 393 -49.33 -19.58 17.76
C SER A 393 -48.80 -19.65 16.32
N ARG A 394 -49.34 -20.54 15.48
CA ARG A 394 -48.94 -20.63 14.06
C ARG A 394 -49.12 -19.30 13.31
N GLN A 395 -50.16 -18.53 13.64
CA GLN A 395 -50.41 -17.24 13.01
C GLN A 395 -49.36 -16.19 13.42
N ASP A 396 -48.95 -16.21 14.68
CA ASP A 396 -47.92 -15.30 15.19
C ASP A 396 -46.53 -15.66 14.68
N LEU A 397 -46.24 -16.96 14.57
CA LEU A 397 -45.03 -17.47 13.94
C LEU A 397 -44.88 -17.01 12.49
N ILE A 398 -45.97 -17.07 11.70
CA ILE A 398 -45.98 -16.61 10.30
C ILE A 398 -45.82 -15.08 10.22
N GLY A 399 -46.45 -14.34 11.13
CA GLY A 399 -46.28 -12.89 11.24
C GLY A 399 -44.83 -12.48 11.52
N VAL A 400 -44.21 -13.11 12.52
CA VAL A 400 -42.80 -12.90 12.88
C VAL A 400 -41.85 -13.35 11.77
N LEU A 401 -42.11 -14.50 11.14
CA LEU A 401 -41.34 -14.96 9.98
C LEU A 401 -41.41 -13.93 8.84
N SER A 402 -42.58 -13.35 8.57
CA SER A 402 -42.73 -12.30 7.55
C SER A 402 -41.89 -11.06 7.91
N ILE A 403 -41.88 -10.64 9.17
CA ILE A 403 -41.00 -9.56 9.65
C ILE A 403 -39.52 -9.90 9.40
N ILE A 404 -39.07 -11.11 9.74
CA ILE A 404 -37.68 -11.55 9.54
C ILE A 404 -37.30 -11.52 8.05
N ILE A 405 -38.13 -12.11 7.17
CA ILE A 405 -37.89 -12.15 5.72
C ILE A 405 -37.75 -10.73 5.17
N TRP A 406 -38.71 -9.86 5.48
CA TRP A 406 -38.69 -8.49 4.96
C TRP A 406 -37.60 -7.62 5.59
N SER A 407 -37.12 -7.97 6.79
CA SER A 407 -35.95 -7.33 7.38
C SER A 407 -34.66 -7.71 6.65
N LEU A 408 -34.46 -8.99 6.32
CA LEU A 408 -33.31 -9.41 5.50
C LEU A 408 -33.33 -8.79 4.09
N ILE A 409 -34.52 -8.62 3.50
CA ILE A 409 -34.69 -7.97 2.20
C ILE A 409 -34.45 -6.46 2.30
N MET A 410 -35.17 -5.75 3.17
CA MET A 410 -35.13 -4.29 3.23
C MET A 410 -33.89 -3.76 3.94
N MET A 411 -33.55 -4.28 5.12
CA MET A 411 -32.42 -3.78 5.91
C MET A 411 -31.10 -4.26 5.32
N VAL A 412 -30.93 -5.55 5.10
CA VAL A 412 -29.63 -6.06 4.65
C VAL A 412 -29.44 -5.88 3.15
N THR A 413 -30.37 -6.39 2.35
CA THR A 413 -30.17 -6.47 0.89
C THR A 413 -30.34 -5.11 0.21
N VAL A 414 -31.50 -4.47 0.38
CA VAL A 414 -31.79 -3.19 -0.28
C VAL A 414 -30.99 -2.05 0.34
N LYS A 415 -31.10 -1.84 1.65
CA LYS A 415 -30.40 -0.74 2.33
C LYS A 415 -28.89 -0.94 2.33
N TYR A 416 -28.36 -2.03 2.88
CA TYR A 416 -26.91 -2.18 3.00
C TYR A 416 -26.24 -2.54 1.66
N VAL A 417 -26.55 -3.72 1.11
CA VAL A 417 -25.81 -4.31 -0.02
C VAL A 417 -25.96 -3.52 -1.34
N LEU A 418 -27.14 -2.95 -1.61
CA LEU A 418 -27.39 -2.22 -2.86
C LEU A 418 -27.12 -0.72 -2.77
N VAL A 419 -27.40 -0.08 -1.61
CA VAL A 419 -27.32 1.37 -1.44
C VAL A 419 -26.09 1.79 -0.61
N ILE A 420 -25.99 1.41 0.66
CA ILE A 420 -24.96 1.90 1.58
C ILE A 420 -23.55 1.49 1.13
N LEU A 421 -23.35 0.28 0.59
CA LEU A 421 -22.02 -0.12 0.09
C LEU A 421 -21.49 0.76 -1.08
N ARG A 422 -22.30 1.65 -1.65
CA ARG A 422 -21.85 2.64 -2.64
C ARG A 422 -21.24 3.90 -2.01
N ALA A 423 -21.38 4.07 -0.70
CA ALA A 423 -20.86 5.20 0.05
C ALA A 423 -19.44 4.90 0.57
N ASP A 424 -18.58 4.37 -0.30
CA ASP A 424 -17.18 4.08 0.01
C ASP A 424 -16.28 5.32 -0.18
N ASN A 425 -15.22 5.43 0.63
CA ASN A 425 -14.24 6.50 0.58
C ASN A 425 -12.93 5.99 0.01
N ASP A 426 -12.79 6.00 -1.32
CA ASP A 426 -11.66 5.41 -2.06
C ASP A 426 -11.40 3.94 -1.64
N GLY A 427 -12.46 3.13 -1.56
CA GLY A 427 -12.39 1.71 -1.19
C GLY A 427 -12.64 1.39 0.27
N GLU A 428 -12.68 2.36 1.19
CA GLU A 428 -12.98 2.11 2.62
C GLU A 428 -14.46 2.30 2.95
N GLY A 429 -15.03 1.44 3.79
CA GLY A 429 -16.42 1.50 4.23
C GLY A 429 -16.61 1.77 5.73
N GLY A 430 -17.86 1.84 6.19
CA GLY A 430 -18.20 2.11 7.58
C GLY A 430 -18.56 3.58 7.87
N THR A 431 -19.28 3.81 8.96
CA THR A 431 -19.82 5.14 9.31
C THR A 431 -18.73 6.21 9.43
N PHE A 432 -17.57 5.87 9.97
CA PHE A 432 -16.43 6.79 10.05
C PHE A 432 -15.85 7.12 8.68
N SER A 433 -15.78 6.13 7.78
CA SER A 433 -15.38 6.34 6.39
C SER A 433 -16.35 7.28 5.68
N THR A 434 -17.67 7.11 5.87
CA THR A 434 -18.69 8.04 5.36
C THR A 434 -18.54 9.44 5.96
N TYR A 435 -18.19 9.57 7.24
CA TYR A 435 -17.92 10.88 7.86
C TYR A 435 -16.72 11.56 7.20
N SER A 436 -15.65 10.80 6.94
CA SER A 436 -14.46 11.26 6.24
C SER A 436 -14.77 11.68 4.79
N LEU A 437 -15.57 10.88 4.07
CA LEU A 437 -16.06 11.18 2.73
C LEU A 437 -16.85 12.51 2.72
N LEU A 438 -17.84 12.65 3.59
CA LEU A 438 -18.61 13.89 3.75
C LEU A 438 -17.70 15.09 4.09
N SER A 439 -16.70 14.88 4.93
CA SER A 439 -15.72 15.90 5.29
C SER A 439 -14.79 16.30 4.14
N ARG A 440 -14.61 15.47 3.10
CA ARG A 440 -13.85 15.79 1.87
C ARG A 440 -14.68 16.61 0.89
N TYR A 441 -15.98 16.37 0.86
CA TYR A 441 -16.92 17.06 -0.04
C TYR A 441 -17.56 18.30 0.60
N MET A 442 -17.55 18.44 1.94
CA MET A 442 -18.14 19.55 2.69
C MET A 442 -17.19 20.13 3.75
N ASN A 443 -17.32 21.42 4.06
CA ASN A 443 -16.50 22.08 5.08
C ASN A 443 -17.05 21.91 6.52
N ILE A 444 -17.04 20.67 7.03
CA ILE A 444 -17.64 20.30 8.32
C ILE A 444 -16.63 19.98 9.44
N THR A 445 -15.34 19.81 9.11
CA THR A 445 -14.27 19.43 10.06
C THR A 445 -13.08 20.35 9.99
N HIS A 446 -12.53 20.69 11.16
CA HIS A 446 -11.16 21.19 11.27
C HIS A 446 -10.20 20.02 11.13
N ARG A 447 -9.28 20.08 10.17
CA ARG A 447 -8.27 19.04 9.94
C ARG A 447 -6.93 19.49 10.49
N ASP A 448 -6.06 18.53 10.75
CA ASP A 448 -4.66 18.83 11.02
C ASP A 448 -4.11 19.58 9.79
N PRO A 449 -3.59 20.81 9.94
CA PRO A 449 -2.99 21.50 8.81
C PRO A 449 -1.74 20.77 8.27
N ARG A 450 -1.17 19.79 9.01
CA ARG A 450 -0.08 18.92 8.52
C ARG A 450 -0.55 17.82 7.57
N GLU A 451 -1.78 17.32 7.74
CA GLU A 451 -2.36 16.21 6.96
C GLU A 451 -3.29 16.71 5.84
N ALA A 452 -3.65 18.00 5.84
CA ALA A 452 -4.50 18.60 4.82
C ALA A 452 -3.95 18.43 3.39
N SER A 453 -2.63 18.26 3.24
CA SER A 453 -1.94 18.03 1.96
C SER A 453 -1.93 16.57 1.52
N LEU A 454 -2.22 15.63 2.41
CA LEU A 454 -2.27 14.18 2.16
C LEU A 454 -3.63 13.73 1.61
N VAL A 455 -4.68 14.51 1.87
CA VAL A 455 -6.06 14.16 1.50
C VAL A 455 -6.56 15.06 0.38
N GLN A 456 -6.89 14.46 -0.77
CA GLN A 456 -7.49 15.21 -1.88
C GLN A 456 -8.87 15.73 -1.49
N MET A 457 -9.08 17.04 -1.62
CA MET A 457 -10.41 17.63 -1.47
C MET A 457 -11.13 17.53 -2.81
N LYS A 458 -12.22 16.75 -2.85
CA LYS A 458 -13.01 16.51 -4.07
C LYS A 458 -14.31 17.32 -4.05
N ARG A 459 -14.25 18.64 -3.79
CA ARG A 459 -15.47 19.46 -3.72
C ARG A 459 -15.98 19.78 -5.12
N HIS A 460 -17.23 19.42 -5.42
CA HIS A 460 -17.93 19.93 -6.61
C HIS A 460 -18.19 21.44 -6.52
N SER A 461 -18.20 22.13 -7.66
CA SER A 461 -18.54 23.54 -7.70
C SER A 461 -19.92 23.76 -7.07
N THR A 462 -20.05 24.83 -6.29
CA THR A 462 -21.33 25.12 -5.63
C THR A 462 -22.43 25.38 -6.67
N ASN A 463 -22.08 25.84 -7.88
CA ASN A 463 -23.03 26.13 -8.95
C ASN A 463 -23.61 24.88 -9.62
N ASP A 464 -22.91 23.74 -9.56
CA ASP A 464 -23.33 22.45 -10.16
C ASP A 464 -24.35 21.71 -9.30
N LEU A 465 -24.58 22.18 -8.08
CA LEU A 465 -25.61 21.67 -7.17
C LEU A 465 -26.95 22.36 -7.44
N GLU A 466 -28.02 21.57 -7.36
CA GLU A 466 -29.40 22.07 -7.41
C GLU A 466 -29.65 23.14 -6.33
N ARG A 467 -30.55 24.10 -6.61
CA ARG A 467 -30.83 25.26 -5.72
C ARG A 467 -31.09 24.84 -4.26
N THR A 468 -31.86 23.78 -4.06
CA THR A 468 -32.19 23.23 -2.74
C THR A 468 -30.97 22.64 -2.05
N SER A 469 -30.18 21.82 -2.77
CA SER A 469 -28.92 21.26 -2.26
C SER A 469 -27.93 22.33 -1.84
N ARG A 470 -27.86 23.46 -2.57
CA ARG A 470 -27.03 24.61 -2.19
C ARG A 470 -27.46 25.22 -0.86
N HIS A 471 -28.77 25.38 -0.63
CA HIS A 471 -29.31 25.89 0.63
C HIS A 471 -29.00 24.95 1.80
N VAL A 472 -29.23 23.65 1.63
CA VAL A 472 -28.94 22.64 2.66
C VAL A 472 -27.44 22.62 2.98
N ARG A 473 -26.58 22.62 1.95
CA ARG A 473 -25.13 22.70 2.11
C ARG A 473 -24.71 23.93 2.89
N HIS A 474 -25.24 25.11 2.53
CA HIS A 474 -24.91 26.36 3.21
C HIS A 474 -25.33 26.33 4.69
N ARG A 475 -26.50 25.77 5.02
CA ARG A 475 -26.96 25.59 6.40
C ARG A 475 -26.05 24.65 7.21
N ILE A 476 -25.61 23.53 6.62
CA ILE A 476 -24.70 22.58 7.25
C ILE A 476 -23.30 23.23 7.46
N GLU A 477 -22.77 23.91 6.44
CA GLU A 477 -21.44 24.54 6.49
C GLU A 477 -21.41 25.81 7.38
N SER A 478 -22.54 26.49 7.60
CA SER A 478 -22.63 27.67 8.48
C SER A 478 -22.92 27.33 9.94
N SER A 479 -23.64 26.23 10.21
CA SER A 479 -24.06 25.88 11.56
C SER A 479 -23.01 25.09 12.34
N ASN A 480 -22.44 25.71 13.37
CA ASN A 480 -21.54 25.02 14.31
C ASN A 480 -22.22 23.87 15.06
N LEU A 481 -23.54 23.97 15.30
CA LEU A 481 -24.30 22.90 15.95
C LEU A 481 -24.33 21.65 15.08
N VAL A 482 -24.68 21.79 13.79
CA VAL A 482 -24.77 20.65 12.86
C VAL A 482 -23.40 20.00 12.67
N LYS A 483 -22.34 20.78 12.53
CA LYS A 483 -20.96 20.25 12.47
C LYS A 483 -20.59 19.43 13.71
N ARG A 484 -20.95 19.92 14.90
CA ARG A 484 -20.74 19.20 16.17
C ARG A 484 -21.57 17.92 16.23
N LEU A 485 -22.84 17.96 15.82
CA LEU A 485 -23.71 16.78 15.78
C LEU A 485 -23.17 15.71 14.83
N LEU A 486 -22.77 16.08 13.61
CA LEU A 486 -22.17 15.13 12.66
C LEU A 486 -20.87 14.51 13.20
N LYS A 487 -20.03 15.32 13.87
CA LYS A 487 -18.81 14.84 14.53
C LYS A 487 -19.12 13.85 15.64
N VAL A 488 -20.06 14.19 16.53
CA VAL A 488 -20.48 13.33 17.64
C VAL A 488 -21.10 12.04 17.13
N MET A 489 -21.94 12.11 16.09
CA MET A 489 -22.53 10.95 15.44
C MET A 489 -21.46 10.00 14.87
N GLY A 490 -20.45 10.53 14.16
CA GLY A 490 -19.35 9.71 13.65
C GLY A 490 -18.53 9.04 14.76
N VAL A 491 -18.27 9.74 15.87
CA VAL A 491 -17.56 9.15 17.03
C VAL A 491 -18.42 8.10 17.74
N LEU A 492 -19.69 8.40 17.99
CA LEU A 492 -20.63 7.47 18.63
C LEU A 492 -20.81 6.20 17.79
N ALA A 493 -20.93 6.32 16.47
CA ALA A 493 -21.04 5.15 15.60
C ALA A 493 -19.84 4.21 15.76
N VAL A 494 -18.62 4.75 15.73
CA VAL A 494 -17.40 3.94 15.95
C VAL A 494 -17.42 3.30 17.33
N THR A 495 -17.70 4.05 18.39
CA THR A 495 -17.63 3.50 19.75
C THR A 495 -18.76 2.52 20.06
N MET A 496 -19.91 2.64 19.38
CA MET A 496 -21.00 1.67 19.45
C MET A 496 -20.65 0.36 18.75
N VAL A 497 -20.01 0.41 17.58
CA VAL A 497 -19.47 -0.80 16.91
C VAL A 497 -18.40 -1.48 17.78
N LEU A 498 -17.51 -0.69 18.40
CA LEU A 498 -16.51 -1.23 19.33
C LEU A 498 -17.14 -1.88 20.58
N ALA A 499 -18.20 -1.29 21.12
CA ALA A 499 -18.93 -1.85 22.25
C ALA A 499 -19.68 -3.14 21.88
N ASP A 500 -20.22 -3.20 20.66
CA ASP A 500 -20.87 -4.39 20.12
C ASP A 500 -19.87 -5.54 19.89
N GLY A 501 -18.66 -5.22 19.41
CA GLY A 501 -17.56 -6.18 19.27
C GLY A 501 -17.11 -6.86 20.55
N LEU A 502 -17.46 -6.32 21.72
CA LEU A 502 -17.28 -7.00 23.01
C LEU A 502 -18.33 -8.09 23.25
N LEU A 503 -19.58 -7.85 22.81
CA LEU A 503 -20.73 -8.72 23.04
C LEU A 503 -20.84 -9.86 22.03
N THR A 504 -20.53 -9.62 20.76
CA THR A 504 -20.73 -10.62 19.70
C THR A 504 -20.02 -11.94 19.98
N PRO A 505 -18.75 -11.97 20.44
CA PRO A 505 -18.11 -13.23 20.78
C PRO A 505 -18.78 -13.97 21.95
N ALA A 506 -19.24 -13.22 22.97
CA ALA A 506 -19.94 -13.79 24.10
C ALA A 506 -21.29 -14.40 23.66
N GLN A 507 -22.07 -13.67 22.86
CA GLN A 507 -23.39 -14.10 22.41
C GLN A 507 -23.30 -15.29 21.45
N SER A 508 -22.38 -15.24 20.48
CA SER A 508 -22.22 -16.30 19.48
C SER A 508 -21.77 -17.61 20.13
N VAL A 509 -20.72 -17.58 20.96
CA VAL A 509 -20.17 -18.78 21.59
C VAL A 509 -21.14 -19.34 22.62
N LEU A 510 -21.75 -18.50 23.46
CA LEU A 510 -22.75 -18.96 24.43
C LEU A 510 -23.96 -19.59 23.73
N GLY A 511 -24.45 -18.99 22.64
CA GLY A 511 -25.55 -19.54 21.84
C GLY A 511 -25.24 -20.89 21.21
N ALA A 512 -24.01 -21.12 20.75
CA ALA A 512 -23.59 -22.41 20.22
C ALA A 512 -23.45 -23.47 21.34
N VAL A 513 -22.86 -23.11 22.49
CA VAL A 513 -22.60 -24.05 23.60
C VAL A 513 -23.89 -24.44 24.33
N GLN A 514 -24.90 -23.56 24.39
CA GLN A 514 -26.22 -23.92 24.93
C GLN A 514 -26.90 -25.09 24.21
N GLY A 515 -26.51 -25.40 22.97
CA GLY A 515 -26.95 -26.62 22.28
C GLY A 515 -26.62 -27.92 23.03
N ILE A 516 -25.66 -27.90 23.96
CA ILE A 516 -25.36 -29.04 24.83
C ILE A 516 -26.57 -29.39 25.72
N GLU A 517 -27.40 -28.43 26.12
CA GLU A 517 -28.60 -28.68 26.94
C GLU A 517 -29.62 -29.56 26.20
N VAL A 518 -29.68 -29.47 24.87
CA VAL A 518 -30.57 -30.29 24.03
C VAL A 518 -30.12 -31.77 24.02
N VAL A 519 -28.81 -32.00 24.10
CA VAL A 519 -28.22 -33.35 24.12
C VAL A 519 -28.14 -33.93 25.54
N ALA A 520 -27.88 -33.08 26.53
CA ALA A 520 -27.70 -33.43 27.94
C ALA A 520 -28.49 -32.47 28.85
N PRO A 521 -29.79 -32.72 29.08
CA PRO A 521 -30.68 -31.80 29.82
C PRO A 521 -30.30 -31.56 31.29
N ASN A 522 -29.50 -32.43 31.89
CA ASN A 522 -29.11 -32.37 33.30
C ASN A 522 -27.78 -31.61 33.54
N ILE A 523 -27.22 -30.97 32.52
CA ILE A 523 -25.96 -30.23 32.66
C ILE A 523 -26.16 -28.95 33.47
N SER A 524 -25.19 -28.60 34.33
CA SER A 524 -25.29 -27.38 35.12
C SER A 524 -25.02 -26.14 34.27
N LYS A 525 -25.76 -25.04 34.50
CA LYS A 525 -25.50 -23.75 33.83
C LYS A 525 -24.06 -23.27 34.02
N GLY A 526 -23.47 -23.52 35.20
CA GLY A 526 -22.07 -23.19 35.48
C GLY A 526 -21.09 -23.93 34.58
N THR A 527 -21.40 -25.18 34.19
CA THR A 527 -20.58 -25.95 33.23
C THR A 527 -20.65 -25.34 31.84
N ILE A 528 -21.82 -24.89 31.38
CA ILE A 528 -22.01 -24.23 30.07
C ILE A 528 -21.18 -22.94 30.00
N ILE A 529 -21.26 -22.12 31.05
CA ILE A 529 -20.48 -20.87 31.15
C ILE A 529 -18.98 -21.19 31.17
N GLY A 530 -18.54 -22.16 31.97
CA GLY A 530 -17.14 -22.55 32.03
C GLY A 530 -16.59 -23.08 30.70
N VAL A 531 -17.37 -23.83 29.93
CA VAL A 531 -17.00 -24.27 28.58
C VAL A 531 -16.95 -23.08 27.61
N THR A 532 -17.92 -22.16 27.70
CA THR A 532 -17.94 -20.92 26.91
C THR A 532 -16.69 -20.09 27.16
N ASP A 533 -16.35 -19.84 28.42
CA ASP A 533 -15.16 -19.07 28.81
C ASP A 533 -13.86 -19.76 28.37
N ALA A 534 -13.78 -21.10 28.45
CA ALA A 534 -12.62 -21.84 27.96
C ALA A 534 -12.43 -21.70 26.43
N ILE A 535 -13.52 -21.76 25.67
CA ILE A 535 -13.49 -21.54 24.21
C ILE A 535 -13.06 -20.11 23.91
N LEU A 536 -13.58 -19.12 24.64
CA LEU A 536 -13.20 -17.71 24.48
C LEU A 536 -11.70 -17.50 24.77
N VAL A 537 -11.17 -18.04 25.88
CA VAL A 537 -9.73 -17.96 26.19
C VAL A 537 -8.89 -18.56 25.07
N LEU A 538 -9.22 -19.77 24.61
CA LEU A 538 -8.50 -20.42 23.51
C LEU A 538 -8.54 -19.58 22.23
N LEU A 539 -9.70 -19.02 21.91
CA LEU A 539 -9.92 -18.17 20.76
C LEU A 539 -9.00 -16.94 20.80
N PHE A 540 -8.94 -16.24 21.94
CA PHE A 540 -8.12 -15.03 22.11
C PHE A 540 -6.61 -15.33 22.20
N LEU A 541 -6.22 -16.52 22.67
CA LEU A 541 -4.82 -16.97 22.70
C LEU A 541 -4.25 -17.36 21.32
N ILE A 542 -5.10 -17.80 20.39
CA ILE A 542 -4.70 -18.18 19.03
C ILE A 542 -4.50 -16.95 18.12
N GLN A 543 -5.13 -15.81 18.45
CA GLN A 543 -5.09 -14.59 17.62
C GLN A 543 -3.68 -14.06 17.25
N PRO A 544 -2.64 -14.11 18.11
CA PRO A 544 -1.29 -13.65 17.77
C PRO A 544 -0.63 -14.39 16.60
N LEU A 545 -1.13 -15.57 16.21
CA LEU A 545 -0.56 -16.39 15.13
C LEU A 545 -0.86 -15.87 13.70
N GLY A 546 -1.64 -14.78 13.58
CA GLY A 546 -1.80 -14.01 12.35
C GLY A 546 -3.06 -14.31 11.53
N ILE A 547 -3.77 -13.25 11.13
CA ILE A 547 -5.04 -13.29 10.39
C ILE A 547 -4.89 -13.92 9.00
N THR A 548 -3.74 -13.70 8.34
CA THR A 548 -3.49 -14.12 6.96
C THR A 548 -3.43 -15.64 6.80
N LYS A 549 -3.12 -16.41 7.86
CA LYS A 549 -3.18 -17.88 7.85
C LYS A 549 -4.55 -18.43 8.27
N LEU A 550 -5.28 -17.71 9.13
CA LEU A 550 -6.59 -18.15 9.64
C LEU A 550 -7.75 -17.89 8.67
N THR A 551 -7.73 -16.82 7.88
CA THR A 551 -8.81 -16.50 6.92
C THR A 551 -9.03 -17.58 5.85
N PHE A 552 -7.98 -18.33 5.48
CA PHE A 552 -8.09 -19.50 4.60
C PHE A 552 -8.91 -20.65 5.23
N ALA A 553 -8.84 -20.83 6.55
CA ALA A 553 -9.57 -21.87 7.26
C ALA A 553 -11.02 -21.46 7.59
N PHE A 554 -11.30 -20.16 7.68
CA PHE A 554 -12.60 -19.63 8.11
C PHE A 554 -13.69 -19.69 7.04
N ALA A 555 -13.35 -19.39 5.77
CA ALA A 555 -14.32 -19.43 4.68
C ALA A 555 -15.01 -20.80 4.52
N PRO A 556 -14.28 -21.95 4.52
CA PRO A 556 -14.91 -23.26 4.52
C PRO A 556 -15.89 -23.49 5.69
N ILE A 557 -15.54 -23.06 6.91
CA ILE A 557 -16.36 -23.29 8.10
C ILE A 557 -17.72 -22.58 7.97
N VAL A 558 -17.71 -21.30 7.61
CA VAL A 558 -18.96 -20.52 7.48
C VAL A 558 -19.78 -20.99 6.29
N ILE A 559 -19.13 -21.34 5.17
CA ILE A 559 -19.82 -21.91 4.01
C ILE A 559 -20.53 -23.22 4.40
N ILE A 560 -19.83 -24.13 5.06
CA ILE A 560 -20.40 -25.40 5.52
C ILE A 560 -21.56 -25.12 6.49
N TRP A 561 -21.38 -24.22 7.46
CA TRP A 561 -22.43 -23.84 8.41
C TRP A 561 -23.70 -23.31 7.73
N LEU A 562 -23.57 -22.36 6.81
CA LEU A 562 -24.70 -21.78 6.07
C LEU A 562 -25.38 -22.83 5.18
N GLY A 563 -24.59 -23.65 4.48
CA GLY A 563 -25.11 -24.77 3.70
C GLY A 563 -25.85 -25.79 4.55
N PHE A 564 -25.35 -26.08 5.75
CA PHE A 564 -25.98 -27.00 6.70
C PHE A 564 -27.34 -26.47 7.17
N ASN A 565 -27.42 -25.18 7.50
CA ASN A 565 -28.68 -24.50 7.81
C ASN A 565 -29.68 -24.54 6.64
N ALA A 566 -29.22 -24.31 5.41
CA ALA A 566 -30.06 -24.37 4.22
C ALA A 566 -30.63 -25.78 4.00
N VAL A 567 -29.81 -26.83 4.17
CA VAL A 567 -30.24 -28.23 4.07
C VAL A 567 -31.27 -28.58 5.15
N PHE A 568 -31.04 -28.16 6.39
CA PHE A 568 -32.01 -28.34 7.48
C PHE A 568 -33.32 -27.66 7.16
N GLY A 569 -33.26 -26.44 6.61
CA GLY A 569 -34.45 -25.72 6.24
C GLY A 569 -35.26 -26.38 5.13
N ILE A 570 -34.59 -26.87 4.08
CA ILE A 570 -35.23 -27.63 2.99
C ILE A 570 -35.88 -28.91 3.54
N TYR A 571 -35.19 -29.66 4.41
CA TYR A 571 -35.73 -30.86 5.03
C TYR A 571 -36.98 -30.56 5.86
N ASN A 572 -36.95 -29.51 6.70
CA ASN A 572 -38.08 -29.16 7.54
C ASN A 572 -39.28 -28.66 6.75
N LEU A 573 -39.04 -27.88 5.69
CA LEU A 573 -40.07 -27.44 4.75
C LEU A 573 -40.76 -28.63 4.06
N ALA A 574 -39.97 -29.62 3.62
CA ALA A 574 -40.50 -30.79 2.94
C ALA A 574 -41.28 -31.73 3.87
N LYS A 575 -40.90 -31.80 5.15
CA LYS A 575 -41.44 -32.78 6.10
C LYS A 575 -42.59 -32.25 6.97
N TYR A 576 -42.55 -30.99 7.40
CA TYR A 576 -43.45 -30.48 8.44
C TYR A 576 -44.53 -29.54 7.88
N ASP A 577 -44.18 -28.32 7.44
CA ASP A 577 -45.17 -27.34 6.98
C ASP A 577 -44.62 -26.43 5.87
N ALA A 578 -44.94 -26.74 4.62
CA ALA A 578 -44.63 -25.86 3.48
C ALA A 578 -45.56 -24.63 3.41
N GLY A 579 -46.67 -24.61 4.16
CA GLY A 579 -47.61 -23.49 4.20
C GLY A 579 -47.02 -22.21 4.78
N VAL A 580 -45.85 -22.26 5.42
CA VAL A 580 -45.15 -21.07 5.94
C VAL A 580 -44.66 -20.13 4.85
N PHE A 581 -44.58 -20.57 3.58
CA PHE A 581 -44.21 -19.71 2.43
C PHE A 581 -45.14 -18.49 2.25
N ILE A 582 -46.34 -18.51 2.83
CA ILE A 582 -47.23 -17.34 2.82
C ILE A 582 -46.61 -16.12 3.51
N ALA A 583 -45.62 -16.32 4.39
CA ALA A 583 -44.89 -15.25 5.08
C ALA A 583 -44.10 -14.31 4.14
N PHE A 584 -43.86 -14.70 2.88
CA PHE A 584 -43.31 -13.78 1.87
C PHE A 584 -44.24 -12.59 1.59
N ASN A 585 -45.55 -12.73 1.85
CA ASN A 585 -46.47 -11.60 1.78
C ASN A 585 -46.27 -10.69 3.01
N PRO A 586 -45.85 -9.42 2.84
CA PRO A 586 -45.63 -8.49 3.96
C PRO A 586 -46.92 -8.16 4.71
N GLY A 587 -48.10 -8.45 4.12
CA GLY A 587 -49.39 -8.28 4.78
C GLY A 587 -49.48 -9.02 6.13
N TYR A 588 -48.84 -10.19 6.26
CA TYR A 588 -48.82 -10.94 7.53
C TYR A 588 -48.00 -10.24 8.62
N ALA A 589 -46.92 -9.55 8.28
CA ALA A 589 -46.17 -8.73 9.23
C ALA A 589 -47.04 -7.55 9.72
N PHE A 590 -47.72 -6.85 8.82
CA PHE A 590 -48.62 -5.75 9.21
C PHE A 590 -49.82 -6.23 10.02
N GLU A 591 -50.43 -7.35 9.64
CA GLU A 591 -51.54 -7.95 10.39
C GLU A 591 -51.12 -8.37 11.80
N PHE A 592 -49.93 -8.96 11.94
CA PHE A 592 -49.36 -9.32 13.22
C PHE A 592 -49.13 -8.08 14.11
N LEU A 593 -48.48 -7.04 13.59
CA LEU A 593 -48.26 -5.80 14.31
C LEU A 593 -49.58 -5.09 14.67
N ALA A 594 -50.58 -5.14 13.79
CA ALA A 594 -51.90 -4.56 14.05
C ALA A 594 -52.68 -5.33 15.12
N ARG A 595 -52.57 -6.66 15.17
CA ARG A 595 -53.22 -7.50 16.19
C ARG A 595 -52.62 -7.29 17.58
N HIS A 596 -51.29 -7.30 17.67
CA HIS A 596 -50.58 -7.27 18.96
C HIS A 596 -50.23 -5.86 19.45
N GLY A 597 -50.37 -4.84 18.61
CA GLY A 597 -50.15 -3.44 18.99
C GLY A 597 -48.78 -3.18 19.62
N GLU A 598 -48.78 -2.73 20.88
CA GLU A 598 -47.55 -2.44 21.65
C GLU A 598 -46.68 -3.70 21.83
N GLU A 599 -47.28 -4.85 22.11
CA GLU A 599 -46.53 -6.10 22.33
C GLU A 599 -45.82 -6.55 21.05
N GLY A 600 -46.52 -6.47 19.91
CA GLY A 600 -45.93 -6.74 18.59
C GLY A 600 -44.79 -5.79 18.25
N TRP A 601 -44.93 -4.50 18.59
CA TRP A 601 -43.84 -3.53 18.46
C TRP A 601 -42.65 -3.87 19.36
N ARG A 602 -42.86 -4.30 20.60
CA ARG A 602 -41.77 -4.73 21.51
C ARG A 602 -41.03 -5.97 20.97
N MET A 603 -41.73 -6.88 20.30
CA MET A 603 -41.15 -8.07 19.68
C MET A 603 -40.21 -7.77 18.49
N LEU A 604 -40.31 -6.60 17.87
CA LEU A 604 -39.37 -6.15 16.82
C LEU A 604 -37.92 -6.13 17.32
N SER A 605 -37.70 -5.86 18.61
CA SER A 605 -36.37 -5.89 19.22
C SER A 605 -35.75 -7.30 19.29
N GLY A 606 -36.56 -8.37 19.16
CA GLY A 606 -36.08 -9.74 19.00
C GLY A 606 -35.74 -10.05 17.54
N THR A 607 -36.59 -9.62 16.60
CA THR A 607 -36.35 -9.84 15.15
C THR A 607 -35.20 -8.98 14.62
N LEU A 608 -34.86 -7.88 15.30
CA LEU A 608 -33.66 -7.07 15.06
C LEU A 608 -32.39 -7.93 14.92
N LEU A 609 -32.28 -8.96 15.75
CA LEU A 609 -31.13 -9.87 15.80
C LEU A 609 -30.90 -10.65 14.50
N ALA A 610 -31.89 -10.69 13.60
CA ALA A 610 -31.75 -11.35 12.30
C ALA A 610 -30.81 -10.61 11.34
N PHE A 611 -30.53 -9.32 11.59
CA PHE A 611 -29.66 -8.50 10.75
C PHE A 611 -28.54 -7.80 11.52
N THR A 612 -28.23 -8.23 12.74
CA THR A 612 -27.00 -7.79 13.43
C THR A 612 -25.78 -8.33 12.67
N GLY A 613 -24.73 -7.51 12.52
CA GLY A 613 -23.58 -7.81 11.65
C GLY A 613 -23.56 -7.06 10.31
N VAL A 614 -24.57 -6.25 9.98
CA VAL A 614 -24.57 -5.42 8.75
C VAL A 614 -23.57 -4.25 8.81
N GLU A 615 -23.25 -3.79 10.01
CA GLU A 615 -22.23 -2.79 10.28
C GLU A 615 -20.83 -3.32 9.96
N ALA A 616 -20.56 -4.62 10.22
CA ALA A 616 -19.33 -5.28 9.80
C ALA A 616 -19.26 -5.37 8.27
N LEU A 617 -20.36 -5.71 7.61
CA LEU A 617 -20.46 -5.69 6.14
C LEU A 617 -20.14 -4.32 5.55
N PHE A 618 -20.53 -3.23 6.22
CA PHE A 618 -20.19 -1.90 5.75
C PHE A 618 -18.73 -1.53 6.03
N ALA A 619 -18.19 -1.87 7.20
CA ALA A 619 -16.79 -1.58 7.54
C ALA A 619 -15.79 -2.33 6.64
N ASP A 620 -16.10 -3.58 6.29
CA ASP A 620 -15.18 -4.50 5.60
C ASP A 620 -15.04 -4.27 4.10
N ILE A 621 -15.63 -3.20 3.52
CA ILE A 621 -15.37 -2.81 2.12
C ILE A 621 -13.86 -2.56 1.89
N GLY A 622 -13.17 -2.04 2.91
CA GLY A 622 -11.72 -1.78 2.85
C GLY A 622 -10.91 -3.04 2.58
N ALA A 623 -11.32 -4.17 3.15
CA ALA A 623 -10.68 -5.46 2.95
C ALA A 623 -11.22 -6.21 1.72
N PHE A 624 -12.52 -6.05 1.43
CA PHE A 624 -13.21 -6.76 0.35
C PHE A 624 -13.96 -5.78 -0.56
N SER A 625 -13.72 -5.85 -1.86
CA SER A 625 -14.42 -4.97 -2.79
C SER A 625 -15.96 -5.11 -2.71
N ARG A 626 -16.68 -3.99 -2.90
CA ARG A 626 -18.16 -3.96 -2.95
C ARG A 626 -18.77 -5.08 -3.80
N LYS A 627 -18.20 -5.32 -4.99
CA LYS A 627 -18.71 -6.36 -5.92
C LYS A 627 -18.56 -7.77 -5.34
N ALA A 628 -17.48 -8.03 -4.60
CA ALA A 628 -17.28 -9.33 -3.95
C ALA A 628 -18.38 -9.59 -2.92
N ILE A 629 -18.66 -8.59 -2.07
CA ILE A 629 -19.72 -8.66 -1.06
C ILE A 629 -21.10 -8.86 -1.70
N GLN A 630 -21.39 -8.17 -2.81
CA GLN A 630 -22.67 -8.33 -3.54
C GLN A 630 -22.84 -9.74 -4.10
N ILE A 631 -21.79 -10.31 -4.68
CA ILE A 631 -21.81 -11.68 -5.21
C ILE A 631 -21.99 -12.70 -4.08
N SER A 632 -21.21 -12.59 -3.01
CA SER A 632 -21.25 -13.53 -1.89
C SER A 632 -22.57 -13.49 -1.12
N TRP A 633 -23.14 -12.29 -0.93
CA TRP A 633 -24.44 -12.11 -0.28
C TRP A 633 -25.57 -12.70 -1.12
N LEU A 634 -25.74 -12.21 -2.34
CA LEU A 634 -26.88 -12.58 -3.21
C LEU A 634 -26.78 -14.02 -3.71
N GLY A 635 -25.56 -14.50 -3.95
CA GLY A 635 -25.31 -15.83 -4.52
C GLY A 635 -25.31 -16.97 -3.50
N TYR A 636 -25.07 -16.70 -2.22
CA TYR A 636 -24.94 -17.77 -1.22
C TYR A 636 -25.57 -17.45 0.14
N THR A 637 -25.12 -16.39 0.82
CA THR A 637 -25.51 -16.14 2.21
C THR A 637 -26.99 -15.85 2.39
N PHE A 638 -27.55 -14.95 1.56
CA PHE A 638 -28.97 -14.58 1.64
C PHE A 638 -29.91 -15.77 1.41
N PRO A 639 -29.75 -16.59 0.35
CA PRO A 639 -30.54 -17.80 0.18
C PRO A 639 -30.45 -18.78 1.35
N CYS A 640 -29.25 -18.98 1.91
CA CYS A 640 -29.05 -19.91 3.03
C CYS A 640 -29.76 -19.45 4.30
N LEU A 641 -29.63 -18.17 4.66
CA LEU A 641 -30.30 -17.58 5.83
C LEU A 641 -31.82 -17.60 5.68
N LEU A 642 -32.33 -17.29 4.49
CA LEU A 642 -33.75 -17.31 4.21
C LEU A 642 -34.33 -18.72 4.40
N LEU A 643 -33.65 -19.74 3.85
CA LEU A 643 -34.04 -21.14 4.06
C LEU A 643 -33.95 -21.58 5.52
N ALA A 644 -32.95 -21.09 6.27
CA ALA A 644 -32.79 -21.39 7.69
C ALA A 644 -34.01 -20.94 8.50
N TYR A 645 -34.40 -19.67 8.40
CA TYR A 645 -35.53 -19.13 9.16
C TYR A 645 -36.87 -19.74 8.75
N ILE A 646 -37.12 -19.90 7.44
CA ILE A 646 -38.35 -20.52 6.94
C ILE A 646 -38.43 -21.98 7.41
N GLY A 647 -37.32 -22.70 7.38
CA GLY A 647 -37.21 -24.06 7.85
C GLY A 647 -37.46 -24.23 9.35
N GLN A 648 -36.90 -23.34 10.17
CA GLN A 648 -37.16 -23.31 11.61
C GLN A 648 -38.64 -23.04 11.88
N ALA A 649 -39.26 -22.09 11.16
CA ALA A 649 -40.69 -21.83 11.29
C ALA A 649 -41.55 -23.03 10.86
N ALA A 650 -41.17 -23.76 9.82
CA ALA A 650 -41.88 -24.97 9.39
C ALA A 650 -41.87 -26.06 10.47
N TYR A 651 -40.76 -26.18 11.22
CA TYR A 651 -40.68 -27.11 12.34
C TYR A 651 -41.50 -26.63 13.55
N ILE A 652 -41.34 -25.35 13.94
CA ILE A 652 -42.01 -24.75 15.10
C ILE A 652 -43.54 -24.69 14.91
N SER A 653 -44.04 -24.59 13.67
CA SER A 653 -45.48 -24.58 13.42
C SER A 653 -46.18 -25.89 13.83
N VAL A 654 -45.43 -27.00 13.87
CA VAL A 654 -45.88 -28.32 14.34
C VAL A 654 -45.43 -28.59 15.78
N HIS A 655 -44.27 -28.06 16.19
CA HIS A 655 -43.67 -28.23 17.52
C HIS A 655 -43.43 -26.87 18.19
N PRO A 656 -44.47 -26.21 18.76
CA PRO A 656 -44.37 -24.84 19.27
C PRO A 656 -43.32 -24.66 20.36
N GLU A 657 -43.06 -25.66 21.20
CA GLU A 657 -42.06 -25.68 22.26
C GLU A 657 -40.60 -25.54 21.76
N ALA A 658 -40.37 -25.82 20.48
CA ALA A 658 -39.04 -25.79 19.88
C ALA A 658 -38.45 -24.38 19.75
N TYR A 659 -39.26 -23.32 19.92
CA TYR A 659 -38.82 -21.91 19.82
C TYR A 659 -37.66 -21.54 20.77
N SER A 660 -37.52 -22.26 21.88
CA SER A 660 -36.49 -22.04 22.91
C SER A 660 -35.06 -22.33 22.40
N ASN A 661 -34.90 -23.38 21.58
CA ASN A 661 -33.64 -23.78 20.94
C ASN A 661 -33.92 -24.17 19.47
N PRO A 662 -34.29 -23.19 18.62
CA PRO A 662 -34.92 -23.44 17.32
C PRO A 662 -34.02 -24.21 16.37
N PHE A 663 -32.72 -23.91 16.34
CA PHE A 663 -31.76 -24.59 15.47
C PHE A 663 -31.56 -26.06 15.84
N PHE A 664 -31.24 -26.35 17.11
CA PHE A 664 -30.91 -27.70 17.56
C PHE A 664 -32.13 -28.62 17.58
N ASN A 665 -33.31 -28.10 17.96
CA ASN A 665 -34.55 -28.88 17.95
C ASN A 665 -35.04 -29.17 16.53
N ALA A 666 -34.82 -28.26 15.58
CA ALA A 666 -35.22 -28.45 14.18
C ALA A 666 -34.19 -29.26 13.37
N ALA A 667 -33.13 -29.78 13.99
CA ALA A 667 -32.14 -30.60 13.31
C ALA A 667 -32.75 -31.96 12.87
N PRO A 668 -32.47 -32.42 11.64
CA PRO A 668 -32.86 -33.76 11.21
C PRO A 668 -32.39 -34.86 12.20
N PRO A 669 -33.13 -35.97 12.33
CA PRO A 669 -32.75 -37.04 13.24
C PRO A 669 -31.34 -37.56 12.97
N GLY A 670 -30.50 -37.61 14.01
CA GLY A 670 -29.12 -38.11 13.95
C GLY A 670 -28.04 -37.08 13.57
N THR A 671 -28.41 -35.83 13.25
CA THR A 671 -27.43 -34.79 12.85
C THR A 671 -27.06 -33.78 13.94
N VAL A 672 -27.66 -33.88 15.14
CA VAL A 672 -27.47 -32.92 16.25
C VAL A 672 -26.01 -32.81 16.70
N TYR A 673 -25.27 -33.92 16.81
CA TYR A 673 -23.85 -33.89 17.23
C TYR A 673 -22.95 -33.18 16.20
N PRO A 674 -23.01 -33.52 14.88
CA PRO A 674 -22.36 -32.71 13.85
C PRO A 674 -22.79 -31.24 13.87
N ALA A 675 -24.08 -30.96 14.07
CA ALA A 675 -24.63 -29.61 14.13
C ALA A 675 -23.99 -28.79 15.26
N LEU A 676 -23.82 -29.40 16.43
CA LEU A 676 -23.19 -28.78 17.60
C LEU A 676 -21.73 -28.41 17.34
N VAL A 677 -20.95 -29.32 16.73
CA VAL A 677 -19.55 -29.04 16.40
C VAL A 677 -19.44 -27.91 15.39
N ILE A 678 -20.23 -27.94 14.31
CA ILE A 678 -20.21 -26.90 13.28
C ILE A 678 -20.70 -25.57 13.85
N ALA A 679 -21.72 -25.56 14.70
CA ALA A 679 -22.22 -24.34 15.35
C ALA A 679 -21.14 -23.68 16.23
N ILE A 680 -20.40 -24.47 17.03
CA ILE A 680 -19.30 -23.95 17.86
C ILE A 680 -18.18 -23.39 16.97
N LEU A 681 -17.81 -24.10 15.90
CA LEU A 681 -16.80 -23.61 14.96
C LEU A 681 -17.25 -22.31 14.26
N ALA A 682 -18.51 -22.24 13.82
CA ALA A 682 -19.08 -21.04 13.20
C ALA A 682 -19.13 -19.86 14.17
N ALA A 683 -19.50 -20.09 15.44
CA ALA A 683 -19.50 -19.09 16.49
C ALA A 683 -18.08 -18.56 16.80
N VAL A 684 -17.08 -19.45 16.81
CA VAL A 684 -15.67 -19.07 16.94
C VAL A 684 -15.22 -18.18 15.77
N VAL A 685 -15.65 -18.48 14.53
CA VAL A 685 -15.35 -17.64 13.37
C VAL A 685 -16.10 -16.31 13.40
N ALA A 686 -17.38 -16.30 13.77
CA ALA A 686 -18.21 -15.10 13.91
C ALA A 686 -17.60 -14.09 14.88
N SER A 687 -17.08 -14.60 16.00
CA SER A 687 -16.38 -13.84 17.02
C SER A 687 -15.14 -13.10 16.50
N GLN A 688 -14.52 -13.54 15.40
CA GLN A 688 -13.27 -12.96 14.86
C GLN A 688 -13.50 -11.78 13.91
N ALA A 689 -14.64 -11.75 13.23
CA ALA A 689 -14.99 -10.73 12.24
C ALA A 689 -14.91 -9.32 12.83
N ILE A 690 -15.56 -9.12 13.98
CA ILE A 690 -15.64 -7.80 14.62
C ILE A 690 -14.35 -7.45 15.36
N ILE A 691 -13.64 -8.43 15.91
CA ILE A 691 -12.33 -8.23 16.54
C ILE A 691 -11.31 -7.72 15.52
N THR A 692 -11.36 -8.24 14.30
CA THR A 692 -10.50 -7.78 13.18
C THR A 692 -10.87 -6.34 12.75
N ALA A 693 -12.16 -6.01 12.66
CA ALA A 693 -12.62 -4.67 12.31
C ALA A 693 -12.32 -3.59 13.40
N THR A 694 -12.20 -4.00 14.66
CA THR A 694 -11.99 -3.15 15.84
C THR A 694 -10.54 -2.66 15.97
N PHE A 695 -9.57 -3.34 15.37
CA PHE A 695 -8.15 -3.02 15.54
C PHE A 695 -7.57 -2.28 14.33
N GLN A 696 -7.61 -0.94 14.36
CA GLN A 696 -6.90 -0.10 13.39
C GLN A 696 -5.99 0.99 14.00
N ILE A 697 -5.45 0.81 15.21
CA ILE A 697 -4.61 1.84 15.87
C ILE A 697 -3.44 1.24 16.69
N LYS A 698 -2.48 0.57 16.03
CA LYS A 698 -1.00 0.62 16.27
C LYS A 698 -0.31 -0.29 15.23
N VAL A 699 0.74 0.22 14.60
CA VAL A 699 1.23 -0.27 13.30
C VAL A 699 2.21 -1.44 13.44
N VAL A 700 1.74 -2.65 13.11
CA VAL A 700 2.56 -3.78 12.66
C VAL A 700 1.84 -4.39 11.46
N HIS A 701 2.38 -4.19 10.26
CA HIS A 701 1.81 -4.72 9.02
C HIS A 701 2.07 -6.24 8.98
N THR A 702 1.01 -7.04 8.92
CA THR A 702 1.11 -8.52 8.92
C THR A 702 1.06 -9.14 7.53
N SER A 703 0.84 -8.34 6.47
CA SER A 703 0.75 -8.80 5.09
C SER A 703 1.40 -7.80 4.13
N ASP A 704 2.22 -8.30 3.20
CA ASP A 704 2.88 -7.51 2.14
C ASP A 704 1.93 -7.14 0.99
N ILE A 705 0.68 -7.63 1.03
CA ILE A 705 -0.28 -7.59 -0.09
C ILE A 705 -1.56 -6.79 0.26
N PHE A 706 -1.98 -6.77 1.53
CA PHE A 706 -3.22 -6.11 1.95
C PHE A 706 -2.97 -5.04 3.02
N HIS A 707 -3.17 -3.78 2.64
CA HIS A 707 -3.18 -2.65 3.57
C HIS A 707 -4.43 -2.76 4.46
N GLY A 708 -4.29 -2.98 5.77
CA GLY A 708 -5.42 -2.90 6.71
C GLY A 708 -5.54 -3.98 7.80
N GLN A 709 -4.69 -5.02 7.82
CA GLN A 709 -4.70 -6.02 8.90
C GLN A 709 -3.70 -5.61 10.01
N LEU A 710 -4.23 -5.00 11.08
CA LEU A 710 -3.45 -4.46 12.20
C LEU A 710 -3.76 -5.24 13.49
N TYR A 711 -2.74 -5.84 14.13
CA TYR A 711 -2.89 -6.55 15.41
C TYR A 711 -2.39 -5.69 16.58
N ILE A 712 -3.24 -5.48 17.59
CA ILE A 712 -2.89 -4.73 18.82
C ILE A 712 -2.95 -5.70 20.02
N PRO A 713 -1.80 -6.17 20.53
CA PRO A 713 -1.78 -7.16 21.62
C PRO A 713 -2.54 -6.72 22.87
N ILE A 714 -2.40 -5.46 23.28
CA ILE A 714 -3.06 -4.93 24.49
C ILE A 714 -4.58 -4.93 24.32
N ALA A 715 -5.07 -4.55 23.15
CA ALA A 715 -6.50 -4.46 22.90
C ALA A 715 -7.13 -5.86 22.78
N ASN A 716 -6.40 -6.84 22.23
CA ASN A 716 -6.77 -8.26 22.26
C ASN A 716 -7.01 -8.78 23.69
N TRP A 717 -6.09 -8.49 24.62
CA TRP A 717 -6.24 -8.88 26.03
C TRP A 717 -7.42 -8.17 26.72
N LEU A 718 -7.63 -6.88 26.45
CA LEU A 718 -8.75 -6.13 27.01
C LEU A 718 -10.10 -6.65 26.51
N LEU A 719 -10.22 -6.96 25.22
CA LEU A 719 -11.43 -7.58 24.66
C LEU A 719 -11.67 -8.97 25.26
N MET A 720 -10.63 -9.82 25.38
CA MET A 720 -10.76 -11.14 26.00
C MET A 720 -11.35 -11.04 27.42
N ILE A 721 -10.78 -10.18 28.26
CA ILE A 721 -11.25 -9.97 29.64
C ILE A 721 -12.70 -9.47 29.63
N GLY A 722 -13.01 -8.49 28.78
CA GLY A 722 -14.35 -7.93 28.72
C GLY A 722 -15.41 -8.93 28.22
N THR A 723 -15.09 -9.75 27.21
CA THR A 723 -16.01 -10.77 26.68
C THR A 723 -16.25 -11.88 27.69
N ILE A 724 -15.22 -12.36 28.39
CA ILE A 724 -15.37 -13.36 29.47
C ILE A 724 -16.24 -12.80 30.59
N LEU A 725 -15.97 -11.56 31.02
CA LEU A 725 -16.76 -10.91 32.06
C LEU A 725 -18.23 -10.80 31.67
N VAL A 726 -18.51 -10.41 30.42
CA VAL A 726 -19.88 -10.33 29.88
C VAL A 726 -20.55 -11.70 29.85
N ALA A 727 -19.89 -12.73 29.32
CA ALA A 727 -20.43 -14.10 29.26
C ALA A 727 -20.72 -14.66 30.65
N SER A 728 -19.85 -14.37 31.62
CA SER A 728 -20.02 -14.75 33.03
C SER A 728 -21.17 -14.01 33.73
N ILE A 729 -21.35 -12.70 33.47
CA ILE A 729 -22.42 -11.89 34.08
C ILE A 729 -23.78 -12.25 33.47
N TYR A 730 -23.86 -12.31 32.14
CA TYR A 730 -25.08 -12.63 31.41
C TYR A 730 -25.13 -14.13 31.14
N ASN A 731 -25.43 -14.89 32.19
CA ASN A 731 -25.47 -16.36 32.22
C ASN A 731 -26.57 -17.04 31.38
N ASN A 732 -27.25 -16.30 30.49
CA ASN A 732 -28.27 -16.81 29.58
C ASN A 732 -28.30 -15.98 28.27
N THR A 733 -28.45 -16.65 27.13
CA THR A 733 -28.55 -16.02 25.79
C THR A 733 -29.70 -15.05 25.65
N THR A 734 -30.84 -15.27 26.32
CA THR A 734 -31.96 -14.32 26.30
C THR A 734 -31.60 -13.01 27.01
N SER A 735 -30.92 -13.10 28.16
CA SER A 735 -30.48 -11.94 28.93
C SER A 735 -29.37 -11.18 28.21
N LEU A 736 -28.43 -11.90 27.59
CA LEU A 736 -27.36 -11.32 26.78
C LEU A 736 -27.91 -10.72 25.47
N GLY A 737 -28.86 -11.41 24.83
CA GLY A 737 -29.60 -10.95 23.65
C GLY A 737 -30.47 -9.72 23.90
N ASN A 738 -30.83 -9.44 25.16
CA ASN A 738 -31.46 -8.18 25.54
C ASN A 738 -30.47 -7.00 25.62
N ALA A 739 -29.20 -7.26 25.92
CA ALA A 739 -28.15 -6.24 25.94
C ALA A 739 -27.56 -5.96 24.55
N TYR A 740 -27.68 -6.94 23.65
CA TYR A 740 -27.18 -6.92 22.28
C TYR A 740 -28.15 -6.24 21.30
N GLY A 741 -27.63 -5.68 20.21
CA GLY A 741 -28.42 -5.11 19.10
C GLY A 741 -28.83 -3.63 19.23
N VAL A 742 -28.97 -3.05 20.44
CA VAL A 742 -29.36 -1.63 20.59
C VAL A 742 -28.31 -0.68 20.02
N CYS A 743 -27.02 -0.94 20.25
CA CYS A 743 -25.94 -0.17 19.67
C CYS A 743 -25.90 -0.31 18.14
N VAL A 744 -26.13 -1.53 17.62
CA VAL A 744 -26.19 -1.79 16.18
C VAL A 744 -27.29 -0.97 15.51
N ILE A 745 -28.52 -0.96 16.05
CA ILE A 745 -29.61 -0.21 15.41
C ILE A 745 -29.36 1.31 15.41
N PHE A 746 -28.71 1.86 16.46
CA PHE A 746 -28.24 3.25 16.44
C PHE A 746 -27.24 3.50 15.31
N VAL A 747 -26.25 2.63 15.13
CA VAL A 747 -25.27 2.71 14.04
C VAL A 747 -25.99 2.68 12.69
N THR A 748 -26.93 1.74 12.50
CA THR A 748 -27.65 1.64 11.23
C THR A 748 -28.51 2.87 10.92
N PHE A 749 -29.05 3.53 11.95
CA PHE A 749 -29.80 4.79 11.80
C PHE A 749 -28.88 5.96 11.44
N PHE A 750 -27.69 6.03 12.05
CA PHE A 750 -26.66 7.00 11.69
C PHE A 750 -26.17 6.81 10.26
N ASP A 751 -25.96 5.57 9.82
CA ASP A 751 -25.61 5.24 8.44
C ASP A 751 -26.67 5.74 7.46
N THR A 752 -27.96 5.49 7.73
CA THR A 752 -29.07 5.99 6.90
C THR A 752 -29.03 7.51 6.75
N CYS A 753 -28.79 8.23 7.85
CA CYS A 753 -28.72 9.69 7.84
C CYS A 753 -27.49 10.20 7.07
N MET A 754 -26.32 9.59 7.27
CA MET A 754 -25.07 10.02 6.64
C MET A 754 -25.01 9.67 5.15
N VAL A 755 -25.51 8.50 4.76
CA VAL A 755 -25.59 8.09 3.35
C VAL A 755 -26.59 8.94 2.59
N ALA A 756 -27.68 9.42 3.21
CA ALA A 756 -28.55 10.41 2.58
C ALA A 756 -27.82 11.73 2.28
N LEU A 757 -26.96 12.20 3.21
CA LEU A 757 -26.08 13.35 2.94
C LEU A 757 -25.08 13.05 1.83
N ALA A 758 -24.52 11.84 1.79
CA ALA A 758 -23.59 11.43 0.73
C ALA A 758 -24.30 11.35 -0.64
N ALA A 759 -25.52 10.84 -0.70
CA ALA A 759 -26.33 10.80 -1.92
C ALA A 759 -26.58 12.20 -2.48
N MET A 760 -26.84 13.18 -1.61
CA MET A 760 -27.06 14.57 -2.02
C MET A 760 -25.76 15.29 -2.47
N PHE A 761 -24.65 15.09 -1.76
CA PHE A 761 -23.44 15.91 -1.97
C PHE A 761 -22.29 15.22 -2.71
N VAL A 762 -22.22 13.89 -2.67
CA VAL A 762 -21.22 13.07 -3.35
C VAL A 762 -21.81 12.51 -4.64
N TRP A 763 -23.00 11.90 -4.60
CA TRP A 763 -23.65 11.34 -5.79
C TRP A 763 -24.47 12.37 -6.59
N ARG A 764 -24.63 13.60 -6.07
CA ARG A 764 -25.36 14.71 -6.70
C ARG A 764 -26.82 14.38 -7.06
N ILE A 765 -27.46 13.50 -6.29
CA ILE A 765 -28.86 13.17 -6.48
C ILE A 765 -29.73 14.29 -5.88
N SER A 766 -30.78 14.68 -6.59
CA SER A 766 -31.73 15.70 -6.12
C SER A 766 -32.29 15.35 -4.73
N PRO A 767 -32.37 16.31 -3.78
CA PRO A 767 -32.91 16.07 -2.44
C PRO A 767 -34.33 15.49 -2.45
N PHE A 768 -35.14 15.82 -3.46
CA PHE A 768 -36.51 15.29 -3.57
C PHE A 768 -36.52 13.79 -3.86
N ILE A 769 -35.59 13.31 -4.69
CA ILE A 769 -35.44 11.88 -5.01
C ILE A 769 -34.85 11.13 -3.81
N VAL A 770 -33.97 11.77 -3.03
CA VAL A 770 -33.38 11.16 -1.82
C VAL A 770 -34.38 11.10 -0.66
N PHE A 771 -35.23 12.12 -0.51
CA PHE A 771 -36.08 12.29 0.66
C PHE A 771 -37.05 11.14 0.88
N LEU A 772 -37.77 10.68 -0.15
CA LEU A 772 -38.78 9.63 0.02
C LEU A 772 -38.16 8.27 0.40
N PRO A 773 -37.14 7.74 -0.31
CA PRO A 773 -36.45 6.52 0.10
C PRO A 773 -35.80 6.65 1.49
N TRP A 774 -35.17 7.81 1.77
CA TRP A 774 -34.57 8.06 3.09
C TRP A 774 -35.63 8.01 4.19
N LEU A 775 -36.79 8.67 4.00
CA LEU A 775 -37.86 8.70 4.98
C LEU A 775 -38.39 7.30 5.29
N ILE A 776 -38.61 6.48 4.26
CA ILE A 776 -39.08 5.09 4.43
C ILE A 776 -38.08 4.28 5.26
N ILE A 777 -36.78 4.34 4.91
CA ILE A 777 -35.74 3.58 5.61
C ILE A 777 -35.53 4.13 7.03
N ALA A 778 -35.51 5.45 7.21
CA ALA A 778 -35.35 6.08 8.52
C ALA A 778 -36.53 5.79 9.45
N CYS A 779 -37.76 5.68 8.92
CA CYS A 779 -38.92 5.23 9.68
C CYS A 779 -38.79 3.76 10.09
N LEU A 780 -38.29 2.89 9.20
CA LEU A 780 -38.04 1.49 9.52
C LEU A 780 -36.97 1.32 10.61
N ASP A 781 -35.84 2.02 10.46
CA ASP A 781 -34.79 2.09 11.48
C ASP A 781 -35.35 2.63 12.79
N GLY A 782 -36.18 3.68 12.74
CA GLY A 782 -36.83 4.28 13.90
C GLY A 782 -37.80 3.33 14.62
N ALA A 783 -38.53 2.49 13.88
CA ALA A 783 -39.40 1.46 14.46
C ALA A 783 -38.59 0.42 15.23
N TYR A 784 -37.49 -0.07 14.66
CA TYR A 784 -36.57 -0.99 15.35
C TYR A 784 -35.83 -0.33 16.51
N LEU A 785 -35.38 0.91 16.34
CA LEU A 785 -34.64 1.66 17.36
C LEU A 785 -35.52 1.94 18.58
N SER A 786 -36.76 2.40 18.35
CA SER A 786 -37.72 2.65 19.42
C SER A 786 -38.04 1.37 20.20
N SER A 787 -38.22 0.25 19.50
CA SER A 787 -38.42 -1.06 20.14
C SER A 787 -37.18 -1.51 20.93
N GLY A 788 -35.98 -1.38 20.36
CA GLY A 788 -34.72 -1.75 21.01
C GLY A 788 -34.43 -0.95 22.28
N LEU A 789 -34.80 0.35 22.31
CA LEU A 789 -34.63 1.20 23.49
C LEU A 789 -35.42 0.70 24.72
N MET A 790 -36.49 -0.07 24.53
CA MET A 790 -37.22 -0.69 25.64
C MET A 790 -36.40 -1.75 26.39
N LYS A 791 -35.32 -2.26 25.79
CA LYS A 791 -34.40 -3.23 26.42
C LYS A 791 -33.29 -2.57 27.25
N VAL A 792 -33.22 -1.24 27.29
CA VAL A 792 -32.21 -0.51 28.10
C VAL A 792 -32.29 -0.89 29.58
N PRO A 793 -33.48 -0.91 30.24
CA PRO A 793 -33.57 -1.30 31.64
C PRO A 793 -33.23 -2.78 31.91
N THR A 794 -33.40 -3.67 30.92
CA THR A 794 -33.24 -5.12 31.09
C THR A 794 -31.83 -5.62 30.76
N GLY A 795 -31.00 -4.82 30.09
CA GLY A 795 -29.60 -5.17 29.83
C GLY A 795 -28.84 -4.21 28.93
N ALA A 796 -29.51 -3.53 27.98
CA ALA A 796 -28.82 -2.72 26.97
C ALA A 796 -28.18 -1.41 27.52
N TRP A 797 -28.44 -1.04 28.78
CA TRP A 797 -27.72 0.06 29.42
C TRP A 797 -26.20 -0.18 29.45
N PHE A 798 -25.75 -1.44 29.57
CA PHE A 798 -24.34 -1.78 29.69
C PHE A 798 -23.55 -1.36 28.43
N THR A 799 -24.04 -1.73 27.24
CA THR A 799 -23.40 -1.40 25.96
C THR A 799 -23.41 0.10 25.67
N ILE A 800 -24.51 0.78 26.01
CA ILE A 800 -24.61 2.23 25.88
C ILE A 800 -23.60 2.93 26.80
N VAL A 801 -23.46 2.50 28.05
CA VAL A 801 -22.48 3.06 28.99
C VAL A 801 -21.06 2.85 28.48
N LEU A 802 -20.73 1.63 28.03
CA LEU A 802 -19.43 1.31 27.45
C LEU A 802 -19.11 2.20 26.23
N ALA A 803 -20.04 2.28 25.28
CA ALA A 803 -19.91 3.12 24.10
C ALA A 803 -19.76 4.61 24.46
N THR A 804 -20.44 5.06 25.52
CA THR A 804 -20.38 6.45 26.01
C THR A 804 -19.03 6.76 26.66
N VAL A 805 -18.48 5.86 27.49
CA VAL A 805 -17.16 6.03 28.10
C VAL A 805 -16.07 6.12 27.04
N LEU A 806 -16.11 5.23 26.04
CA LEU A 806 -15.20 5.26 24.90
C LEU A 806 -15.39 6.55 24.08
N ALA A 807 -16.63 6.99 23.86
CA ALA A 807 -16.91 8.23 23.13
C ALA A 807 -16.37 9.46 23.86
N ILE A 808 -16.50 9.52 25.19
CA ILE A 808 -15.94 10.60 26.00
C ILE A 808 -14.42 10.64 25.85
N LEU A 809 -13.73 9.49 25.91
CA LEU A 809 -12.28 9.42 25.69
C LEU A 809 -11.89 9.95 24.30
N PHE A 810 -12.57 9.51 23.24
CA PHE A 810 -12.29 9.96 21.88
C PHE A 810 -12.64 11.43 21.65
N LEU A 811 -13.73 11.93 22.24
CA LEU A 811 -14.10 13.34 22.16
C LEU A 811 -13.12 14.24 22.93
N ILE A 812 -12.64 13.81 24.11
CA ILE A 812 -11.59 14.51 24.87
C ILE A 812 -10.30 14.55 24.05
N TRP A 813 -9.89 13.40 23.50
CA TRP A 813 -8.69 13.30 22.65
C TRP A 813 -8.82 14.21 21.43
N ARG A 814 -9.96 14.15 20.74
CA ARG A 814 -10.24 14.95 19.55
C ARG A 814 -10.26 16.45 19.87
N PHE A 815 -10.92 16.85 20.96
CA PHE A 815 -10.96 18.23 21.41
C PHE A 815 -9.56 18.75 21.76
N GLY A 816 -8.79 17.98 22.53
CA GLY A 816 -7.42 18.32 22.88
C GLY A 816 -6.50 18.43 21.67
N LYS A 817 -6.60 17.51 20.70
CA LYS A 817 -5.90 17.57 19.42
C LYS A 817 -6.29 18.80 18.61
N GLU A 818 -7.58 19.17 18.56
CA GLU A 818 -8.03 20.38 17.87
C GLU A 818 -7.46 21.65 18.52
N GLN A 819 -7.47 21.76 19.86
CA GLN A 819 -6.83 22.88 20.55
C GLN A 819 -5.32 22.93 20.31
N GLN A 820 -4.66 21.77 20.31
CA GLN A 820 -3.25 21.66 19.94
C GLN A 820 -3.01 22.18 18.52
N TRP A 821 -3.83 21.79 17.54
CA TRP A 821 -3.69 22.28 16.16
C TRP A 821 -3.91 23.78 16.04
N PHE A 822 -4.86 24.35 16.79
CA PHE A 822 -5.07 25.80 16.81
C PHE A 822 -3.85 26.54 17.37
N ALA A 823 -3.32 26.11 18.50
CA ALA A 823 -2.10 26.70 19.08
C ALA A 823 -0.88 26.49 18.16
N GLU A 824 -0.79 25.35 17.48
CA GLU A 824 0.27 25.10 16.49
C GLU A 824 0.18 25.98 15.26
N ALA A 825 -1.04 26.29 14.78
CA ALA A 825 -1.27 27.09 13.58
C ALA A 825 -0.80 28.54 13.72
N GLU A 826 -0.83 29.11 14.93
CA GLU A 826 -0.36 30.48 15.21
C GLU A 826 1.13 30.69 14.90
N ASP A 827 1.93 29.62 14.93
CA ASP A 827 3.38 29.67 14.69
C ASP A 827 3.80 29.21 13.28
N ARG A 828 2.84 28.95 12.37
CA ARG A 828 3.15 28.52 10.99
C ARG A 828 3.20 29.71 10.05
N PHE A 829 4.41 30.15 9.73
CA PHE A 829 4.66 31.22 8.77
C PHE A 829 5.54 30.76 7.60
N PRO A 830 5.38 31.37 6.41
CA PRO A 830 6.34 31.22 5.32
C PRO A 830 7.76 31.62 5.75
N THR A 831 8.75 31.03 5.10
CA THR A 831 10.17 31.20 5.45
C THR A 831 10.64 32.66 5.40
N SER A 832 10.04 33.44 4.48
CA SER A 832 10.30 34.87 4.26
C SER A 832 9.86 35.81 5.38
N HIS A 833 9.03 35.34 6.34
CA HIS A 833 8.51 36.20 7.42
C HIS A 833 9.47 36.38 8.60
N PHE A 834 10.46 35.50 8.76
CA PHE A 834 11.37 35.50 9.91
C PHE A 834 12.64 36.31 9.68
N VAL A 835 13.09 36.40 8.43
CA VAL A 835 14.45 36.83 8.11
C VAL A 835 14.42 37.89 7.01
N SER A 836 15.11 39.01 7.22
CA SER A 836 15.33 40.07 6.23
C SER A 836 16.82 40.31 6.00
N LYS A 837 17.16 40.85 4.83
CA LYS A 837 18.51 41.36 4.53
C LYS A 837 18.57 42.85 4.81
N ASP A 838 19.60 43.28 5.52
CA ASP A 838 19.97 44.69 5.61
C ASP A 838 20.61 45.18 4.29
N PRO A 839 20.66 46.50 4.05
CA PRO A 839 21.36 47.10 2.91
C PRO A 839 22.82 46.66 2.76
N ASP A 840 23.47 46.32 3.88
CA ASP A 840 24.85 45.82 3.94
C ASP A 840 24.97 44.30 3.71
N GLY A 841 23.87 43.61 3.39
CA GLY A 841 23.84 42.17 3.09
C GLY A 841 23.86 41.25 4.31
N GLN A 842 23.81 41.79 5.54
CA GLN A 842 23.68 40.99 6.76
C GLN A 842 22.25 40.50 6.98
N ILE A 843 22.13 39.27 7.50
CA ILE A 843 20.86 38.59 7.75
C ILE A 843 20.39 38.94 9.17
N ARG A 844 19.17 39.48 9.30
CA ARG A 844 18.59 39.85 10.60
C ARG A 844 17.18 39.30 10.73
N LEU A 845 16.72 39.17 11.97
CA LEU A 845 15.30 38.96 12.24
C LEU A 845 14.49 40.16 11.75
N THR A 846 13.28 39.92 11.25
CA THR A 846 12.37 41.02 10.88
C THR A 846 11.99 41.85 12.11
N ASP A 847 11.56 43.10 11.91
CA ASP A 847 11.21 44.03 13.00
C ASP A 847 10.17 43.46 13.98
N ARG A 848 9.29 42.58 13.49
CA ARG A 848 8.29 41.86 14.29
C ARG A 848 8.92 40.99 15.40
N PHE A 849 10.15 40.53 15.19
CA PHE A 849 10.88 39.64 16.09
C PHE A 849 12.13 40.32 16.69
N GLY A 850 12.14 41.66 16.74
CA GLY A 850 13.15 42.43 17.46
C GLY A 850 14.40 42.82 16.65
N GLY A 851 14.40 42.65 15.31
CA GLY A 851 15.43 43.24 14.45
C GLY A 851 16.87 42.76 14.70
N THR A 852 17.05 41.67 15.45
CA THR A 852 18.38 41.26 15.95
C THR A 852 19.21 40.61 14.83
N PRO A 853 20.50 40.96 14.69
CA PRO A 853 21.37 40.31 13.71
C PRO A 853 21.61 38.84 14.04
N LEU A 854 21.57 37.98 13.02
CA LEU A 854 21.73 36.54 13.17
C LEU A 854 23.19 36.15 12.94
N SER A 855 23.77 35.46 13.94
CA SER A 855 25.12 34.89 13.83
C SER A 855 25.11 33.63 12.96
N LYS A 856 26.23 33.31 12.30
CA LYS A 856 26.40 32.06 11.54
C LYS A 856 27.22 31.07 12.34
N SER A 857 26.68 29.89 12.59
CA SER A 857 27.42 28.74 13.13
C SER A 857 27.96 27.87 11.99
N LYS A 858 29.12 27.24 12.19
CA LYS A 858 29.67 26.25 11.25
C LYS A 858 28.89 24.94 11.39
N GLY A 859 28.78 24.18 10.30
CA GLY A 859 28.14 22.87 10.30
C GLY A 859 26.76 22.81 9.62
N LEU A 860 26.23 21.59 9.53
CA LEU A 860 24.95 21.26 8.90
C LEU A 860 23.84 21.06 9.95
N GLY A 861 22.76 21.84 9.87
CA GLY A 861 21.59 21.68 10.74
C GLY A 861 20.43 20.97 10.03
N ILE A 862 20.03 19.80 10.52
CA ILE A 862 18.90 19.03 10.01
C ILE A 862 17.71 19.18 10.95
N PHE A 863 16.65 19.86 10.51
CA PHE A 863 15.46 20.14 11.30
C PHE A 863 14.34 19.18 10.91
N PHE A 864 13.87 18.38 11.86
CA PHE A 864 12.78 17.43 11.63
C PHE A 864 11.42 18.12 11.72
N ASP A 865 10.56 17.90 10.72
CA ASP A 865 9.15 18.25 10.79
C ASP A 865 8.26 17.22 10.08
N LYS A 866 7.03 17.06 10.57
CA LYS A 866 6.02 16.20 9.95
C LYS A 866 5.31 16.88 8.78
N ALA A 867 5.32 18.22 8.73
CA ALA A 867 4.56 18.99 7.74
C ALA A 867 5.47 19.53 6.64
N GLY A 868 5.32 19.04 5.39
CA GLY A 868 6.20 19.44 4.28
C GLY A 868 5.95 20.82 3.68
N GLU A 869 4.92 21.57 4.10
CA GLU A 869 4.46 22.79 3.40
C GLU A 869 5.08 24.10 3.92
N THR A 870 5.25 24.25 5.23
CA THR A 870 5.68 25.50 5.89
C THR A 870 7.02 25.36 6.62
N THR A 871 7.57 26.47 7.12
CA THR A 871 8.76 26.46 7.98
C THR A 871 8.54 25.56 9.21
N PRO A 872 9.48 24.65 9.53
CA PRO A 872 9.43 23.87 10.77
C PRO A 872 9.34 24.75 12.02
N ILE A 873 8.39 24.46 12.91
CA ILE A 873 8.24 25.21 14.18
C ILE A 873 9.53 25.15 15.00
N VAL A 874 10.23 24.01 14.97
CA VAL A 874 11.52 23.82 15.64
C VAL A 874 12.58 24.81 15.15
N PHE A 875 12.59 25.12 13.85
CA PHE A 875 13.53 26.08 13.26
C PHE A 875 13.24 27.50 13.74
N SER A 876 11.97 27.91 13.71
CA SER A 876 11.54 29.22 14.23
C SER A 876 11.97 29.41 15.68
N GLN A 877 11.75 28.39 16.52
CA GLN A 877 12.11 28.44 17.94
C GLN A 877 13.63 28.39 18.16
N PHE A 878 14.38 27.68 17.31
CA PHE A 878 15.84 27.65 17.37
C PHE A 878 16.44 29.03 17.10
N ILE A 879 16.02 29.69 16.00
CA ILE A 879 16.55 31.01 15.64
C ILE A 879 16.16 32.07 16.66
N LEU A 880 14.90 32.09 17.11
CA LEU A 880 14.43 33.09 18.07
C LEU A 880 15.17 33.01 19.41
N LYS A 881 15.59 31.81 19.84
CA LYS A 881 16.24 31.60 21.14
C LYS A 881 17.76 31.70 21.09
N LEU A 882 18.38 31.22 20.02
CA LEU A 882 19.84 31.14 19.91
C LEU A 882 20.43 32.24 19.04
N THR A 883 19.59 33.01 18.33
CA THR A 883 20.00 34.09 17.41
C THR A 883 21.15 33.67 16.48
N SER A 884 21.12 32.40 16.07
CA SER A 884 22.16 31.75 15.28
C SER A 884 21.56 30.85 14.22
N MET A 885 22.20 30.79 13.06
CA MET A 885 21.83 29.94 11.93
C MET A 885 23.01 29.06 11.52
N PRO A 886 22.81 27.74 11.31
CA PRO A 886 23.81 26.87 10.71
C PRO A 886 24.23 27.35 9.32
N ALA A 887 25.44 26.99 8.89
CA ALA A 887 25.98 27.36 7.59
C ALA A 887 25.13 26.81 6.42
N VAL A 888 24.57 25.61 6.62
CA VAL A 888 23.59 24.97 5.73
C VAL A 888 22.45 24.40 6.56
N ILE A 889 21.22 24.62 6.08
CA ILE A 889 19.99 24.23 6.78
C ILE A 889 19.21 23.26 5.89
N ILE A 890 18.81 22.12 6.44
CA ILE A 890 17.93 21.17 5.75
C ILE A 890 16.68 20.93 6.59
N PHE A 891 15.52 21.25 6.03
CA PHE A 891 14.22 20.87 6.58
C PHE A 891 13.87 19.47 6.09
N PHE A 892 13.87 18.52 7.02
CA PHE A 892 13.65 17.11 6.73
C PHE A 892 12.20 16.73 7.04
N HIS A 893 11.46 16.36 6.00
CA HIS A 893 10.05 16.03 6.06
C HIS A 893 9.79 14.59 5.68
N LEU A 894 8.99 13.91 6.50
CA LEU A 894 8.58 12.53 6.26
C LEU A 894 7.12 12.48 5.82
N ARG A 895 6.87 11.87 4.66
CA ARG A 895 5.55 11.72 4.06
C ARG A 895 5.18 10.23 3.89
N PRO A 896 4.29 9.69 4.74
CA PRO A 896 3.79 8.34 4.55
C PRO A 896 2.89 8.24 3.32
N ILE A 897 2.96 7.11 2.61
CA ILE A 897 2.10 6.75 1.47
C ILE A 897 1.53 5.35 1.72
N GLU A 898 0.26 5.12 1.33
CA GLU A 898 -0.46 3.85 1.46
C GLU A 898 0.01 2.77 0.46
N THR A 899 1.31 2.72 0.17
CA THR A 899 1.96 1.71 -0.70
C THR A 899 2.99 0.95 0.13
N PRO A 900 3.27 -0.35 -0.13
CA PRO A 900 4.26 -1.09 0.65
C PRO A 900 5.63 -0.40 0.65
N SER A 901 6.08 0.04 -0.52
CA SER A 901 7.36 0.75 -0.70
C SER A 901 7.23 1.80 -1.78
N VAL A 902 7.91 2.94 -1.62
CA VAL A 902 7.97 4.01 -2.62
C VAL A 902 9.24 3.85 -3.46
N PRO A 903 9.14 3.78 -4.81
CA PRO A 903 10.30 3.72 -5.68
C PRO A 903 11.26 4.90 -5.46
N ALA A 904 12.58 4.68 -5.53
CA ALA A 904 13.61 5.68 -5.21
C ALA A 904 13.46 7.07 -5.92
N GLU A 905 13.11 7.11 -7.21
CA GLU A 905 12.83 8.35 -7.98
C GLU A 905 11.63 9.15 -7.46
N GLY A 906 10.64 8.47 -6.89
CA GLY A 906 9.50 9.12 -6.24
C GLY A 906 9.76 9.45 -4.78
N ARG A 907 10.78 8.80 -4.17
CA ARG A 907 11.03 8.78 -2.74
C ARG A 907 11.52 10.11 -2.21
N TYR A 908 12.43 10.79 -2.92
CA TYR A 908 13.01 12.05 -2.46
C TYR A 908 12.54 13.22 -3.32
N THR A 909 12.27 14.36 -2.69
CA THR A 909 12.07 15.62 -3.42
C THR A 909 12.74 16.74 -2.65
N VAL A 910 13.68 17.40 -3.33
CA VAL A 910 14.46 18.52 -2.79
C VAL A 910 13.96 19.81 -3.42
N SER A 911 13.77 20.85 -2.62
CA SER A 911 13.47 22.20 -3.11
C SER A 911 14.26 23.25 -2.33
N ARG A 912 14.58 24.38 -2.97
CA ARG A 912 15.26 25.51 -2.32
C ARG A 912 14.24 26.48 -1.73
N LEU A 913 14.60 27.07 -0.59
CA LEU A 913 13.80 28.09 0.09
C LEU A 913 14.46 29.48 -0.02
N ALA A 914 13.69 30.53 0.25
CA ALA A 914 14.14 31.93 0.16
C ALA A 914 15.30 32.27 1.11
N ILE A 915 15.51 31.47 2.17
CA ILE A 915 16.68 31.61 3.04
C ILE A 915 17.93 31.07 2.32
N PRO A 916 19.04 31.82 2.26
CA PRO A 916 20.28 31.34 1.64
C PRO A 916 20.79 30.03 2.27
N ASN A 917 21.24 29.09 1.42
CA ASN A 917 21.70 27.75 1.84
C ASN A 917 20.66 26.94 2.65
N CYS A 918 19.37 27.21 2.45
CA CYS A 918 18.29 26.48 3.10
C CYS A 918 17.55 25.60 2.08
N TYR A 919 17.50 24.31 2.37
CA TYR A 919 16.89 23.30 1.50
C TYR A 919 15.78 22.57 2.24
N ARG A 920 14.75 22.18 1.51
CA ARG A 920 13.68 21.31 1.98
C ARG A 920 13.87 19.94 1.33
N LEU A 921 13.90 18.88 2.14
CA LEU A 921 13.93 17.50 1.66
C LEU A 921 12.68 16.79 2.16
N VAL A 922 11.85 16.33 1.22
CA VAL A 922 10.65 15.53 1.48
C VAL A 922 10.94 14.08 1.12
N VAL A 923 10.77 13.18 2.08
CA VAL A 923 10.91 11.72 1.89
C VAL A 923 9.52 11.09 1.89
N ARG A 924 9.07 10.64 0.72
CA ARG A 924 7.91 9.75 0.54
C ARG A 924 8.31 8.34 0.96
N TYR A 925 7.53 7.68 1.80
CA TYR A 925 7.84 6.31 2.24
C TYR A 925 6.56 5.47 2.36
N GLY A 926 6.68 4.21 1.97
CA GLY A 926 5.67 3.19 2.13
C GLY A 926 5.71 2.55 3.51
N TYR A 927 4.71 1.74 3.83
CA TYR A 927 4.60 1.17 5.17
C TYR A 927 5.62 0.07 5.51
N ASN A 928 6.29 -0.49 4.51
CA ASN A 928 7.44 -1.41 4.66
C ASN A 928 8.79 -0.71 4.42
N ASP A 929 8.81 0.58 4.10
CA ASP A 929 10.07 1.31 3.88
C ASP A 929 10.77 1.64 5.20
N GLU A 930 12.04 1.30 5.29
CA GLU A 930 12.90 1.77 6.38
C GLU A 930 13.36 3.20 6.12
N ILE A 931 13.00 4.13 7.01
CA ILE A 931 13.17 5.57 6.79
C ILE A 931 14.43 6.11 7.48
N ILE A 932 14.70 5.63 8.70
CA ILE A 932 15.76 6.16 9.56
C ILE A 932 16.84 5.11 9.67
N THR A 933 17.91 5.32 8.91
CA THR A 933 19.13 4.51 8.97
C THR A 933 20.20 5.27 9.76
N PRO A 934 21.19 4.57 10.35
CA PRO A 934 22.30 5.22 11.06
C PRO A 934 23.04 6.27 10.21
N ASN A 935 23.02 6.12 8.88
CA ASN A 935 23.66 7.01 7.91
C ASN A 935 22.73 8.10 7.35
N LEU A 936 21.62 8.42 8.02
CA LEU A 936 20.61 9.36 7.53
C LEU A 936 21.19 10.71 7.08
N ALA A 937 22.19 11.26 7.80
CA ALA A 937 22.83 12.52 7.43
C ALA A 937 23.53 12.46 6.06
N ASN A 938 24.18 11.33 5.74
CA ASN A 938 24.85 11.13 4.46
C ASN A 938 23.81 11.08 3.32
N THR A 939 22.75 10.29 3.49
CA THR A 939 21.67 10.18 2.50
C THR A 939 21.02 11.53 2.24
N ILE A 940 20.70 12.29 3.28
CA ILE A 940 20.13 13.64 3.16
C ILE A 940 21.06 14.55 2.36
N THR A 941 22.36 14.56 2.70
CA THR A 941 23.35 15.43 2.06
C THR A 941 23.56 15.06 0.59
N GLN A 942 23.58 13.76 0.26
CA GLN A 942 23.68 13.27 -1.13
C GLN A 942 22.49 13.72 -1.99
N GLN A 943 21.27 13.72 -1.45
CA GLN A 943 20.09 14.19 -2.20
C GLN A 943 20.15 15.70 -2.48
N VAL A 944 20.59 16.50 -1.49
CA VAL A 944 20.78 17.94 -1.70
C VAL A 944 21.93 18.23 -2.67
N ARG A 945 23.02 17.44 -2.61
CA ARG A 945 24.12 17.50 -3.58
C ARG A 945 23.61 17.26 -5.00
N LYS A 946 22.84 16.18 -5.21
CA LYS A 946 22.26 15.83 -6.53
C LYS A 946 21.45 16.99 -7.11
N TYR A 947 20.54 17.55 -6.32
CA TYR A 947 19.72 18.70 -6.70
C TYR A 947 20.55 19.94 -7.07
N LEU A 948 21.65 20.20 -6.35
CA LEU A 948 22.54 21.32 -6.66
C LEU A 948 23.34 21.10 -7.95
N SER A 949 23.75 19.87 -8.24
CA SER A 949 24.48 19.51 -9.46
C SER A 949 23.60 19.63 -10.70
N GLU A 950 22.36 19.11 -10.68
CA GLU A 950 21.41 19.16 -11.82
C GLU A 950 21.14 20.59 -12.29
N ARG A 951 21.17 21.57 -11.38
CA ARG A 951 20.95 22.99 -11.74
C ARG A 951 22.14 23.72 -12.30
N VAL A 952 23.35 23.23 -12.06
CA VAL A 952 24.55 23.80 -12.67
C VAL A 952 24.53 23.48 -14.17
N ASP A 953 24.10 22.28 -14.54
CA ASP A 953 23.97 21.86 -15.94
C ASP A 953 22.89 22.67 -16.70
N ASP A 954 21.71 22.89 -16.10
CA ASP A 954 20.65 23.75 -16.68
C ASP A 954 21.09 25.21 -16.93
N GLN A 955 22.00 25.75 -16.11
CA GLN A 955 22.54 27.11 -16.28
C GLN A 955 23.63 27.20 -17.35
N VAL A 956 24.34 26.10 -17.61
CA VAL A 956 25.36 26.03 -18.67
C VAL A 956 24.68 25.93 -20.04
N ASP A 957 23.64 25.11 -20.17
CA ASP A 957 22.88 24.94 -21.43
C ASP A 957 22.13 26.20 -21.87
N SER A 958 21.54 26.94 -20.92
CA SER A 958 20.85 28.21 -21.21
C SER A 958 21.78 29.37 -21.60
N SER A 959 23.09 29.26 -21.32
CA SER A 959 24.10 30.26 -21.70
C SER A 959 24.73 30.00 -23.07
N MET A 960 24.56 28.81 -23.65
CA MET A 960 25.05 28.46 -25.00
C MET A 960 24.02 28.73 -26.13
N SER A 961 22.77 29.08 -25.81
CA SER A 961 21.71 29.28 -26.82
C SER A 961 21.49 30.72 -27.29
N THR A 962 22.36 31.68 -26.95
CA THR A 962 22.24 33.07 -27.43
C THR A 962 23.54 33.59 -28.03
N HIS A 963 23.87 33.14 -29.25
CA HIS A 963 24.57 33.96 -30.25
C HIS A 963 24.53 33.22 -31.59
N ASP A 964 23.61 33.64 -32.48
CA ASP A 964 23.93 33.87 -33.89
C ASP A 964 22.68 34.28 -34.67
N THR A 965 22.63 35.54 -35.12
CA THR A 965 21.99 35.93 -36.39
C THR A 965 22.64 37.20 -36.92
N THR A 966 23.66 37.01 -37.77
CA THR A 966 24.07 37.81 -38.96
C THR A 966 24.00 39.35 -38.98
N THR A 967 25.12 40.00 -39.36
CA THR A 967 25.26 40.68 -40.68
C THR A 967 26.68 41.22 -40.98
N ASN A 968 27.14 40.86 -42.19
CA ASN A 968 27.93 41.61 -43.19
C ASN A 968 29.43 41.97 -43.04
N ASN A 969 30.23 41.29 -43.87
CA ASN A 969 31.18 41.77 -44.89
C ASN A 969 32.17 42.92 -44.57
N SER A 970 33.47 42.60 -44.55
CA SER A 970 34.44 43.02 -45.61
C SER A 970 35.88 42.56 -45.30
N HIS A 971 36.54 42.03 -46.34
CA HIS A 971 37.97 41.69 -46.47
C HIS A 971 38.85 42.96 -46.69
N PRO A 972 40.18 42.87 -46.91
CA PRO A 972 41.22 41.96 -46.40
C PRO A 972 42.53 42.71 -46.00
N SER A 973 43.48 42.04 -45.33
CA SER A 973 44.97 42.25 -45.34
C SER A 973 45.53 41.83 -43.97
N SER A 974 46.73 41.29 -43.77
CA SER A 974 47.80 40.73 -44.58
C SER A 974 48.89 40.27 -43.59
N VAL A 975 49.77 39.38 -44.04
CA VAL A 975 51.13 39.10 -43.55
C VAL A 975 51.31 37.89 -42.63
N GLU A 976 52.24 37.08 -43.13
CA GLU A 976 52.79 35.81 -42.73
C GLU A 976 53.71 35.85 -41.49
N GLN A 977 54.02 34.61 -41.06
CA GLN A 977 55.34 34.13 -40.63
C GLN A 977 55.76 34.26 -39.16
N SER A 978 55.62 33.11 -38.50
CA SER A 978 56.69 32.33 -37.83
C SER A 978 57.70 33.07 -36.95
N MET A 979 57.86 32.59 -35.70
CA MET A 979 59.14 32.04 -35.24
C MET A 979 58.98 31.28 -33.91
N THR A 980 59.83 30.27 -33.79
CA THR A 980 59.98 29.31 -32.71
C THR A 980 60.75 29.84 -31.50
N SER A 981 60.46 29.22 -30.34
CA SER A 981 61.39 28.86 -29.25
C SER A 981 61.49 29.74 -27.98
N ALA A 982 61.55 28.99 -26.87
CA ALA A 982 62.18 29.26 -25.58
C ALA A 982 61.38 29.99 -24.47
N ALA A 983 60.93 29.15 -23.53
CA ALA A 983 61.04 29.28 -22.07
C ALA A 983 60.89 30.67 -21.42
N ALA A 984 59.79 30.84 -20.68
CA ALA A 984 59.77 31.63 -19.45
C ALA A 984 58.68 31.09 -18.51
N GLU A 985 59.09 30.74 -17.29
CA GLU A 985 58.21 30.52 -16.15
C GLU A 985 57.30 31.74 -15.95
N SER A 986 56.00 31.50 -15.80
CA SER A 986 55.14 32.38 -15.01
C SER A 986 53.89 31.63 -14.54
N THR A 987 53.77 31.59 -13.22
CA THR A 987 52.53 31.65 -12.45
C THR A 987 51.29 32.04 -13.26
N ALA A 988 50.35 31.11 -13.39
CA ALA A 988 48.98 31.38 -13.80
C ALA A 988 48.02 30.83 -12.75
N ALA A 989 47.83 31.62 -11.69
CA ALA A 989 46.59 31.62 -10.94
C ALA A 989 45.52 32.30 -11.81
N GLY A 990 44.35 31.66 -11.95
CA GLY A 990 43.15 32.31 -12.45
C GLY A 990 42.47 31.60 -13.61
N LYS A 991 41.61 30.62 -13.28
CA LYS A 991 40.25 30.43 -13.85
C LYS A 991 39.63 29.16 -13.24
N GLY A 992 38.54 29.33 -12.49
CA GLY A 992 37.78 28.22 -11.90
C GLY A 992 37.16 28.55 -10.53
N GLN A 993 36.49 29.70 -10.40
CA GLN A 993 35.80 30.06 -9.17
C GLN A 993 34.35 30.44 -9.47
N ASP A 994 33.51 29.42 -9.68
CA ASP A 994 32.08 29.50 -9.34
C ASP A 994 31.49 28.09 -9.16
N ASN A 995 31.63 27.56 -7.93
CA ASN A 995 30.91 26.38 -7.43
C ASN A 995 30.44 26.61 -5.96
N ARG A 996 29.94 27.83 -5.66
CA ARG A 996 29.77 28.35 -4.29
C ARG A 996 28.74 27.61 -3.39
N PRO A 997 27.59 27.10 -3.87
CA PRO A 997 26.63 26.41 -3.00
C PRO A 997 27.04 24.98 -2.66
N LEU A 998 27.56 24.24 -3.64
CA LEU A 998 28.01 22.86 -3.46
C LEU A 998 29.22 22.79 -2.51
N ALA A 999 30.22 23.65 -2.70
CA ALA A 999 31.37 23.73 -1.81
C ALA A 999 30.98 24.06 -0.35
N LYS A 1000 29.94 24.88 -0.15
CA LYS A 1000 29.42 25.19 1.20
C LYS A 1000 28.69 24.02 1.85
N LEU A 1001 27.98 23.20 1.07
CA LEU A 1001 27.36 21.97 1.58
C LEU A 1001 28.40 20.97 2.07
N GLU A 1002 29.48 20.78 1.30
CA GLU A 1002 30.57 19.86 1.66
C GLU A 1002 31.39 20.36 2.84
N ASP A 1003 31.71 21.66 2.85
CA ASP A 1003 32.35 22.32 4.00
C ASP A 1003 31.50 22.17 5.27
N ALA A 1004 30.19 22.45 5.20
CA ALA A 1004 29.29 22.31 6.34
C ALA A 1004 29.16 20.86 6.82
N TYR A 1005 29.11 19.88 5.92
CA TYR A 1005 29.05 18.46 6.28
C TYR A 1005 30.33 18.00 7.00
N SER A 1006 31.51 18.42 6.52
CA SER A 1006 32.80 18.08 7.13
C SER A 1006 33.00 18.65 8.54
N HIS A 1007 32.37 19.80 8.82
CA HIS A 1007 32.42 20.46 10.14
C HIS A 1007 31.47 19.83 11.18
N GLY A 1008 30.59 18.91 10.77
CA GLY A 1008 29.69 18.16 11.66
C GLY A 1008 28.21 18.38 11.39
N VAL A 1009 27.40 17.38 11.72
CA VAL A 1009 25.95 17.36 11.51
C VAL A 1009 25.22 17.36 12.84
N ILE A 1010 24.23 18.25 12.97
CA ILE A 1010 23.39 18.36 14.15
C ILE A 1010 21.94 18.10 13.76
N TYR A 1011 21.33 17.13 14.42
CA TYR A 1011 19.92 16.82 14.31
C TYR A 1011 19.12 17.65 15.31
N ILE A 1012 18.19 18.46 14.84
CA ILE A 1012 17.44 19.39 15.68
C ILE A 1012 15.98 18.97 15.69
N THR A 1013 15.48 18.63 16.88
CA THR A 1013 14.12 18.12 17.08
C THR A 1013 13.34 19.01 18.03
N GLY A 1014 12.05 19.17 17.76
CA GLY A 1014 11.15 20.01 18.57
C GLY A 1014 10.53 19.23 19.72
N LYS A 1015 10.69 19.73 20.95
CA LYS A 1015 9.98 19.22 22.14
C LYS A 1015 8.93 20.21 22.59
N GLU A 1016 7.74 20.03 22.05
CA GLU A 1016 6.59 20.82 22.44
C GLU A 1016 6.10 20.42 23.85
N GLN A 1017 6.14 21.38 24.77
CA GLN A 1017 5.45 21.33 26.04
C GLN A 1017 4.23 22.23 25.96
N MET A 1018 3.06 21.70 26.33
CA MET A 1018 1.82 22.49 26.33
C MET A 1018 1.40 22.76 27.75
N ARG A 1019 1.05 24.01 28.02
CA ARG A 1019 0.50 24.45 29.29
C ARG A 1019 -0.94 24.91 29.09
N VAL A 1020 -1.82 24.53 30.00
CA VAL A 1020 -3.20 25.04 29.96
C VAL A 1020 -3.20 26.48 30.44
N ASN A 1021 -3.70 27.40 29.62
CA ASN A 1021 -3.82 28.81 29.99
C ASN A 1021 -4.81 28.97 31.16
N ARG A 1022 -4.69 30.05 31.96
CA ARG A 1022 -5.64 30.39 33.02
C ARG A 1022 -6.97 30.89 32.43
N SER A 1023 -7.71 29.99 31.81
CA SER A 1023 -9.09 30.23 31.34
C SER A 1023 -10.05 30.34 32.53
N LYS A 1024 -11.07 31.21 32.41
CA LYS A 1024 -12.19 31.29 33.38
C LYS A 1024 -13.08 30.03 33.39
N ASN A 1025 -12.97 29.16 32.37
CA ASN A 1025 -13.80 27.95 32.27
C ASN A 1025 -13.08 26.73 32.87
N TYR A 1026 -13.50 26.35 34.08
CA TYR A 1026 -12.92 25.25 34.84
C TYR A 1026 -13.06 23.89 34.14
N LEU A 1027 -14.19 23.63 33.47
CA LEU A 1027 -14.43 22.38 32.75
C LEU A 1027 -13.45 22.21 31.59
N ARG A 1028 -13.25 23.27 30.78
CA ARG A 1028 -12.27 23.25 29.69
C ARG A 1028 -10.86 22.94 30.21
N ARG A 1029 -10.50 23.50 31.38
CA ARG A 1029 -9.20 23.28 32.00
C ARG A 1029 -8.99 21.83 32.42
N ILE A 1030 -9.98 21.19 33.03
CA ILE A 1030 -9.92 19.76 33.39
C ILE A 1030 -9.75 18.91 32.13
N VAL A 1031 -10.57 19.14 31.10
CA VAL A 1031 -10.53 18.36 29.86
C VAL A 1031 -9.15 18.45 29.19
N LEU A 1032 -8.58 19.65 29.11
CA LEU A 1032 -7.24 19.84 28.56
C LEU A 1032 -6.15 19.21 29.42
N TRP A 1033 -6.29 19.25 30.75
CA TRP A 1033 -5.37 18.56 31.66
C TRP A 1033 -5.40 17.04 31.47
N ILE A 1034 -6.58 16.43 31.36
CA ILE A 1034 -6.73 15.00 31.06
C ILE A 1034 -6.08 14.67 29.71
N PHE A 1035 -6.35 15.47 28.68
CA PHE A 1035 -5.74 15.29 27.37
C PHE A 1035 -4.20 15.32 27.45
N LEU A 1036 -3.62 16.31 28.15
CA LEU A 1036 -2.16 16.41 28.31
C LEU A 1036 -1.59 15.20 29.05
N TRP A 1037 -2.25 14.75 30.12
CA TRP A 1037 -1.86 13.55 30.86
C TRP A 1037 -1.87 12.30 29.99
N ILE A 1038 -2.95 12.08 29.20
CA ILE A 1038 -3.02 10.94 28.26
C ILE A 1038 -1.90 11.06 27.22
N ARG A 1039 -1.70 12.25 26.65
CA ARG A 1039 -0.69 12.50 25.62
C ARG A 1039 0.73 12.24 26.12
N GLU A 1040 1.06 12.69 27.32
CA GLU A 1040 2.39 12.53 27.92
C GLU A 1040 2.71 11.07 28.23
N ASN A 1041 1.71 10.30 28.66
CA ASN A 1041 1.87 8.85 28.91
C ASN A 1041 1.86 8.00 27.63
N THR A 1042 1.41 8.53 26.50
CA THR A 1042 1.31 7.78 25.22
C THR A 1042 2.38 8.13 24.19
N ARG A 1043 3.12 9.24 24.36
CA ARG A 1043 4.15 9.68 23.39
C ARG A 1043 5.39 8.79 23.48
N ALA A 1044 5.80 8.23 22.34
CA ALA A 1044 7.09 7.53 22.24
C ALA A 1044 8.24 8.50 22.54
N LYS A 1045 9.20 8.06 23.38
CA LYS A 1045 10.42 8.82 23.69
C LYS A 1045 11.30 8.88 22.45
N ILE A 1046 12.03 9.99 22.24
CA ILE A 1046 12.94 10.23 21.11
C ILE A 1046 13.99 9.12 20.92
N ALA A 1047 14.29 8.36 21.99
CA ALA A 1047 15.06 7.13 21.95
C ALA A 1047 14.57 6.09 20.91
N SER A 1048 13.32 6.16 20.45
CA SER A 1048 12.78 5.26 19.41
C SER A 1048 13.25 5.57 17.99
N LEU A 1049 13.96 6.67 17.74
CA LEU A 1049 14.43 7.06 16.40
C LEU A 1049 15.84 6.52 16.08
N GLY A 1050 16.52 5.85 17.00
CA GLY A 1050 17.83 5.23 16.74
C GLY A 1050 18.96 6.21 16.37
N LEU A 1051 18.78 7.52 16.58
CA LEU A 1051 19.79 8.54 16.31
C LEU A 1051 20.85 8.56 17.42
N GLU A 1052 22.11 8.80 17.05
CA GLU A 1052 23.19 9.01 18.02
C GLU A 1052 22.86 10.20 18.94
N THR A 1053 22.69 9.92 20.23
CA THR A 1053 22.24 10.92 21.21
C THR A 1053 23.15 12.14 21.32
N GLU A 1054 24.44 11.99 20.98
CA GLU A 1054 25.44 13.05 21.01
C GLU A 1054 25.25 14.10 19.89
N LYS A 1055 24.57 13.73 18.79
CA LYS A 1055 24.33 14.61 17.63
C LYS A 1055 22.93 15.24 17.63
N VAL A 1056 22.13 15.04 18.68
CA VAL A 1056 20.74 15.50 18.76
C VAL A 1056 20.59 16.69 19.70
N ILE A 1057 20.01 17.78 19.21
CA ILE A 1057 19.55 18.92 20.02
C ILE A 1057 18.03 18.89 20.11
N GLU A 1058 17.51 18.79 21.33
CA GLU A 1058 16.08 18.99 21.62
C GLU A 1058 15.80 20.47 21.92
N VAL A 1059 15.09 21.14 21.03
CA VAL A 1059 14.61 22.51 21.26
C VAL A 1059 13.24 22.44 21.90
N GLY A 1060 13.19 22.72 23.20
CA GLY A 1060 11.95 22.86 23.94
C GLY A 1060 11.22 24.15 23.58
N PHE A 1061 9.92 24.11 23.34
CA PHE A 1061 9.09 25.31 23.26
C PHE A 1061 7.78 25.10 24.00
N LEU A 1062 7.34 26.16 24.67
CA LEU A 1062 6.15 26.18 25.51
C LEU A 1062 5.02 26.82 24.73
N LYS A 1063 3.89 26.11 24.60
CA LYS A 1063 2.66 26.65 24.03
C LYS A 1063 1.55 26.66 25.06
N ASP A 1064 0.75 27.71 25.03
CA ASP A 1064 -0.45 27.80 25.85
C ASP A 1064 -1.68 27.30 25.06
N ILE A 1065 -2.53 26.49 25.69
CA ILE A 1065 -3.79 25.94 25.13
C ILE A 1065 -5.03 26.22 25.98
#